data_AF-A0A9E6A5T5-F1
#
_entry.id   AF-A0A9E6A5T5-F1
#
_cell.length_a   1.000
_cell.length_b   1.000
_cell.length_c   1.000
_cell.angle_alpha   90.00
_cell.angle_beta   90.00
_cell.angle_gamma   90.00
#
_symmetry.space_group_name_H-M   'P 1'
#
loop_
_entity.id
_entity.type
_entity.pdbx_description
1 polymer ?
#
loop_
_entity_poly.entity_id
_entity_poly.type
_entity_poly.pdbx_seq_one_letter_code
_entity_poly.pdbx_strand_id
1 'polypeptide(L)'
;MPTRQISITTPLAEEELLLVEMNGQERLGRLYNYDLLLHSPNEALDVDTILGQKVTVNLELADGEYRYFNGYISQFSQVDRSEGGHAVYRAQMTPWLWFLTLTSDCRIFQEMSVPDIIKEVFNDNGFSDYQINLDAIYTPLEYCVQYRETDFNFISRLMEQEGIYYYFTHEEGEHTLILCDSATHHSNILGESVLPYHLSGVDQSVEVEHIADWQKHYQIKSGVYALADYNFKTPQNKLLVNRIIQRGHDQAEAEIFDYPGEYVDAGQGENYALQRIEELHTGFAQINANTDARQMITGCLFKLKEHPREDQNREYLIIAAHYQLRSDSYSSGGAAQGDTYQCHFEAIESATSFRSARSTAKPIVAGSQTAVVVGPAGEEIYPDEYGRVKVQFHWDRYGGNDENSSCWVRVQQLWAGAQWGAQFIPRIGHEVIVEFLEGDPDRPIITGRVYNADNMPTYSLPDNKTQSGIKSRSSTGGSAANFNEIRMEDKKGSEELYFQAEKDQNILVKNNKTEQVGVNETVTIGNDQSLDVGNDQSSTIGNDQTEDVVNNRTETVGADETLSVAVNRSRSVGANEDISVGANRSHTVQGSEKINVAVAQNIMIGGLQGIEIGATQSTNIGAKQSINVGASQSVNIGSDHSLNIGAGQTKKIGADQALTIGKNRTSSIGENDSLTVGKDLVIEAGDSITIKCGKAVISMKKDGTININGKDISLKAKGKINAKASKNIVMKGKKILQN
;
A
#
# COMPACT_ATOMS: atom_id res chain seq x y z
N MET A 1 14.24 23.96 -81.85
CA MET A 1 14.65 22.66 -81.29
C MET A 1 13.48 21.72 -81.43
N PRO A 2 13.63 20.46 -81.87
CA PRO A 2 12.53 19.51 -81.78
C PRO A 2 12.16 19.38 -80.30
N THR A 3 10.91 19.69 -79.95
CA THR A 3 10.33 19.40 -78.63
C THR A 3 10.45 17.89 -78.41
N ARG A 4 11.23 17.48 -77.41
CA ARG A 4 11.38 16.07 -77.03
C ARG A 4 10.22 15.68 -76.14
N GLN A 5 9.68 14.48 -76.30
CA GLN A 5 8.54 14.01 -75.53
C GLN A 5 8.92 13.69 -74.08
N ILE A 6 10.22 13.51 -73.81
CA ILE A 6 10.75 13.25 -72.47
C ILE A 6 11.90 14.23 -72.18
N SER A 7 11.86 14.88 -71.03
CA SER A 7 12.90 15.81 -70.59
C SER A 7 13.09 15.77 -69.07
N ILE A 8 14.14 16.44 -68.57
CA ILE A 8 14.39 16.60 -67.13
C ILE A 8 14.68 18.06 -66.80
N THR A 9 14.07 18.53 -65.72
CA THR A 9 14.30 19.84 -65.11
C THR A 9 15.13 19.63 -63.84
N THR A 10 16.26 20.32 -63.73
CA THR A 10 17.21 20.20 -62.61
C THR A 10 17.60 21.60 -62.10
N PRO A 11 18.17 21.74 -60.89
CA PRO A 11 18.68 23.02 -60.39
C PRO A 11 19.94 23.53 -61.12
N LEU A 12 20.54 22.71 -61.98
CA LEU A 12 21.73 23.05 -62.76
C LEU A 12 21.38 23.92 -63.97
N ALA A 13 22.40 24.39 -64.70
CA ALA A 13 22.16 25.18 -65.91
C ALA A 13 21.37 24.37 -66.96
N GLU A 14 20.62 25.08 -67.81
CA GLU A 14 19.86 24.44 -68.89
C GLU A 14 20.79 23.58 -69.78
N GLU A 15 20.34 22.39 -70.15
CA GLU A 15 21.10 21.38 -70.91
C GLU A 15 22.33 20.77 -70.21
N GLU A 16 22.56 21.05 -68.91
CA GLU A 16 23.69 20.47 -68.16
C GLU A 16 23.46 18.98 -67.82
N LEU A 17 22.21 18.57 -67.63
CA LEU A 17 21.81 17.16 -67.48
C LEU A 17 20.69 16.82 -68.46
N LEU A 18 20.86 15.73 -69.17
CA LEU A 18 19.97 15.25 -70.23
C LEU A 18 19.49 13.84 -69.90
N LEU A 19 18.17 13.63 -69.85
CA LEU A 19 17.60 12.33 -69.50
C LEU A 19 17.72 11.34 -70.66
N VAL A 20 18.30 10.18 -70.39
CA VAL A 20 18.42 9.08 -71.36
C VAL A 20 17.39 8.01 -71.06
N GLU A 21 17.31 7.59 -69.81
CA GLU A 21 16.44 6.50 -69.37
C GLU A 21 15.93 6.78 -67.95
N MET A 22 14.69 6.40 -67.67
CA MET A 22 14.15 6.30 -66.32
C MET A 22 13.52 4.92 -66.13
N ASN A 23 13.93 4.24 -65.07
CA ASN A 23 13.23 3.07 -64.53
C ASN A 23 12.58 3.46 -63.22
N GLY A 24 11.25 3.48 -63.17
CA GLY A 24 10.47 3.88 -62.01
C GLY A 24 9.76 2.74 -61.33
N GLN A 25 9.65 2.79 -60.01
CA GLN A 25 8.83 1.88 -59.22
C GLN A 25 7.99 2.66 -58.21
N GLU A 26 6.69 2.39 -58.18
CA GLU A 26 5.73 2.98 -57.26
C GLU A 26 4.81 1.89 -56.70
N ARG A 27 4.39 2.04 -55.44
CA ARG A 27 3.38 1.18 -54.80
C ARG A 27 2.65 1.96 -53.72
N LEU A 28 1.34 1.74 -53.58
CA LEU A 28 0.56 2.29 -52.48
C LEU A 28 1.17 1.93 -51.12
N GLY A 29 1.25 2.93 -50.25
CA GLY A 29 1.82 2.83 -48.92
C GLY A 29 3.33 2.61 -48.90
N ARG A 30 4.04 2.84 -50.01
CA ARG A 30 5.50 2.67 -50.11
C ARG A 30 6.15 3.88 -50.78
N LEU A 31 7.43 4.08 -50.50
CA LEU A 31 8.24 5.09 -51.17
C LEU A 31 8.43 4.70 -52.64
N TYR A 32 8.25 5.66 -53.55
CA TYR A 32 8.67 5.46 -54.92
C TYR A 32 10.20 5.55 -55.04
N ASN A 33 10.73 4.95 -56.10
CA ASN A 33 12.12 5.10 -56.50
C ASN A 33 12.19 5.19 -58.02
N TYR A 34 12.85 6.24 -58.53
CA TYR A 34 13.16 6.36 -59.95
C TYR A 34 14.67 6.34 -60.16
N ASP A 35 15.14 5.32 -60.87
CA ASP A 35 16.53 5.21 -61.32
C ASP A 35 16.67 5.95 -62.66
N LEU A 36 17.42 7.05 -62.65
CA LEU A 36 17.67 7.92 -63.80
C LEU A 36 19.04 7.64 -64.40
N LEU A 37 19.10 7.49 -65.71
CA LEU A 37 20.34 7.53 -66.50
C LEU A 37 20.40 8.88 -67.23
N LEU A 38 21.48 9.62 -66.99
CA LEU A 38 21.65 11.00 -67.43
C LEU A 38 22.94 11.15 -68.23
N HIS A 39 22.93 11.99 -69.26
CA HIS A 39 24.12 12.46 -69.95
C HIS A 39 24.42 13.91 -69.60
N SER A 40 25.70 14.26 -69.50
CA SER A 40 26.15 15.64 -69.36
C SER A 40 27.36 15.92 -70.25
N PRO A 41 27.49 17.12 -70.85
CA PRO A 41 28.75 17.56 -71.43
C PRO A 41 29.82 17.84 -70.36
N ASN A 42 29.42 18.00 -69.09
CA ASN A 42 30.32 18.25 -67.97
C ASN A 42 30.77 16.94 -67.31
N GLU A 43 32.06 16.66 -67.39
CA GLU A 43 32.68 15.45 -66.80
C GLU A 43 32.97 15.58 -65.30
N ALA A 44 32.80 16.78 -64.73
CA ALA A 44 33.15 17.11 -63.35
C ALA A 44 32.02 17.90 -62.67
N LEU A 45 30.80 17.37 -62.73
CA LEU A 45 29.66 17.95 -62.00
C LEU A 45 29.94 17.94 -60.49
N ASP A 46 29.66 19.06 -59.83
CA ASP A 46 29.74 19.16 -58.38
C ASP A 46 28.55 18.44 -57.75
N VAL A 47 28.82 17.34 -57.04
CA VAL A 47 27.79 16.47 -56.44
C VAL A 47 26.94 17.23 -55.42
N ASP A 48 27.51 18.19 -54.71
CA ASP A 48 26.80 18.97 -53.69
C ASP A 48 25.74 19.92 -54.29
N THR A 49 25.81 20.18 -55.60
CA THR A 49 24.83 21.01 -56.30
C THR A 49 23.58 20.24 -56.76
N ILE A 50 23.60 18.91 -56.72
CA ILE A 50 22.50 18.05 -57.19
C ILE A 50 21.98 17.10 -56.12
N LEU A 51 22.84 16.59 -55.23
CA LEU A 51 22.44 15.68 -54.16
C LEU A 51 21.51 16.40 -53.17
N GLY A 52 20.40 15.77 -52.81
CA GLY A 52 19.37 16.35 -51.94
C GLY A 52 18.56 17.48 -52.57
N GLN A 53 18.70 17.75 -53.87
CA GLN A 53 17.88 18.73 -54.60
C GLN A 53 16.68 18.08 -55.30
N LYS A 54 15.61 18.86 -55.47
CA LYS A 54 14.43 18.44 -56.25
C LYS A 54 14.77 18.43 -57.75
N VAL A 55 14.36 17.40 -58.46
CA VAL A 55 14.38 17.32 -59.93
C VAL A 55 13.03 16.81 -60.44
N THR A 56 12.70 17.13 -61.69
CA THR A 56 11.44 16.75 -62.32
C THR A 56 11.70 16.13 -63.67
N VAL A 57 11.24 14.90 -63.90
CA VAL A 57 11.14 14.31 -65.25
C VAL A 57 9.79 14.68 -65.83
N ASN A 58 9.80 15.24 -67.04
CA ASN A 58 8.60 15.67 -67.75
C ASN A 58 8.33 14.69 -68.91
N LEU A 59 7.12 14.11 -68.94
CA LEU A 59 6.63 13.23 -69.99
C LEU A 59 5.44 13.88 -70.68
N GLU A 60 5.59 14.25 -71.94
CA GLU A 60 4.52 14.84 -72.76
C GLU A 60 3.41 13.79 -73.00
N LEU A 61 2.16 14.19 -72.80
CA LEU A 61 0.94 13.40 -73.02
C LEU A 61 0.38 13.62 -74.43
N ALA A 62 -0.62 12.84 -74.83
CA ALA A 62 -1.21 12.93 -76.18
C ALA A 62 -1.94 14.26 -76.46
N ASP A 63 -2.38 14.97 -75.43
CA ASP A 63 -3.05 16.28 -75.50
C ASP A 63 -2.07 17.46 -75.49
N GLY A 64 -0.77 17.21 -75.36
CA GLY A 64 0.29 18.22 -75.27
C GLY A 64 0.55 18.75 -73.86
N GLU A 65 -0.18 18.27 -72.85
CA GLU A 65 0.14 18.50 -71.44
C GLU A 65 1.29 17.59 -70.97
N TYR A 66 1.80 17.81 -69.77
CA TYR A 66 2.87 17.00 -69.20
C TYR A 66 2.39 16.20 -67.98
N ARG A 67 2.85 14.95 -67.91
CA ARG A 67 2.95 14.20 -66.67
C ARG A 67 4.32 14.45 -66.05
N TYR A 68 4.33 14.75 -64.76
CA TYR A 68 5.55 14.99 -64.00
C TYR A 68 5.91 13.78 -63.13
N PHE A 69 7.21 13.53 -63.00
CA PHE A 69 7.77 12.70 -61.94
C PHE A 69 8.77 13.57 -61.19
N ASN A 70 8.35 14.07 -60.03
CA ASN A 70 9.17 14.93 -59.18
C ASN A 70 9.65 14.17 -57.94
N GLY A 71 10.90 14.41 -57.52
CA GLY A 71 11.47 13.89 -56.29
C GLY A 71 12.84 14.49 -56.00
N TYR A 72 13.45 14.05 -54.90
CA TYR A 72 14.79 14.45 -54.48
C TYR A 72 15.85 13.45 -54.95
N ILE A 73 17.01 13.93 -55.37
CA ILE A 73 18.16 13.05 -55.67
C ILE A 73 18.78 12.54 -54.36
N SER A 74 18.58 11.26 -54.05
CA SER A 74 19.14 10.61 -52.84
C SER A 74 20.45 9.88 -53.09
N GLN A 75 20.74 9.52 -54.35
CA GLN A 75 22.00 8.95 -54.76
C GLN A 75 22.42 9.54 -56.11
N PHE A 76 23.71 9.83 -56.28
CA PHE A 76 24.27 10.34 -57.53
C PHE A 76 25.64 9.71 -57.79
N SER A 77 25.88 9.24 -59.00
CA SER A 77 27.13 8.58 -59.38
C SER A 77 27.50 8.85 -60.83
N GLN A 78 28.79 9.02 -61.10
CA GLN A 78 29.34 9.03 -62.45
C GLN A 78 29.73 7.59 -62.84
N VAL A 79 29.28 7.12 -64.01
CA VAL A 79 29.39 5.72 -64.39
C VAL A 79 30.45 5.51 -65.48
N ASP A 80 30.25 6.10 -66.65
CA ASP A 80 31.10 5.90 -67.83
C ASP A 80 31.02 7.11 -68.78
N ARG A 81 31.51 6.98 -70.02
CA ARG A 81 31.26 7.89 -71.14
C ARG A 81 30.31 7.25 -72.16
N SER A 82 29.45 8.06 -72.76
CA SER A 82 28.58 7.62 -73.84
C SER A 82 29.33 7.52 -75.18
N GLU A 83 28.78 6.79 -76.15
CA GLU A 83 29.33 6.71 -77.52
C GLU A 83 29.45 8.10 -78.19
N GLY A 84 28.63 9.06 -77.76
CA GLY A 84 28.67 10.46 -78.19
C GLY A 84 29.62 11.36 -77.37
N GLY A 85 30.49 10.80 -76.53
CA GLY A 85 31.52 11.52 -75.77
C GLY A 85 31.03 12.28 -74.53
N HIS A 86 29.77 12.15 -74.14
CA HIS A 86 29.23 12.79 -72.92
C HIS A 86 29.54 11.94 -71.70
N ALA A 87 29.67 12.56 -70.52
CA ALA A 87 29.73 11.85 -69.26
C ALA A 87 28.36 11.24 -68.92
N VAL A 88 28.36 10.00 -68.45
CA VAL A 88 27.15 9.27 -68.05
C VAL A 88 27.04 9.30 -66.53
N TYR A 89 25.92 9.78 -66.02
CA TYR A 89 25.58 9.80 -64.62
C TYR A 89 24.37 8.91 -64.35
N ARG A 90 24.32 8.32 -63.15
CA ARG A 90 23.16 7.64 -62.62
C ARG A 90 22.71 8.32 -61.34
N ALA A 91 21.42 8.59 -61.24
CA ALA A 91 20.81 9.21 -60.07
C ALA A 91 19.62 8.38 -59.59
N GLN A 92 19.42 8.30 -58.27
CA GLN A 92 18.19 7.79 -57.68
C GLN A 92 17.34 8.96 -57.19
N MET A 93 16.08 8.98 -57.60
CA MET A 93 15.10 9.99 -57.21
C MET A 93 14.05 9.37 -56.28
N THR A 94 13.86 9.98 -55.10
CA THR A 94 13.01 9.49 -54.01
C THR A 94 12.14 10.62 -53.44
N PRO A 95 11.01 10.33 -52.77
CA PRO A 95 10.19 11.37 -52.15
C PRO A 95 10.87 12.01 -50.95
N TRP A 96 10.36 13.17 -50.52
CA TRP A 96 10.78 13.81 -49.27
C TRP A 96 10.64 12.87 -48.08
N LEU A 97 9.63 12.01 -48.08
CA LEU A 97 9.35 11.03 -47.03
C LEU A 97 10.53 10.06 -46.80
N TRP A 98 11.38 9.86 -47.81
CA TRP A 98 12.59 9.04 -47.69
C TRP A 98 13.61 9.62 -46.70
N PHE A 99 13.67 10.94 -46.52
CA PHE A 99 14.62 11.56 -45.58
C PHE A 99 14.36 11.13 -44.13
N LEU A 100 13.13 10.74 -43.79
CA LEU A 100 12.77 10.19 -42.48
C LEU A 100 13.41 8.80 -42.21
N THR A 101 14.05 8.20 -43.21
CA THR A 101 14.86 6.98 -43.02
C THR A 101 16.25 7.28 -42.46
N LEU A 102 16.68 8.55 -42.51
CA LEU A 102 18.00 8.99 -42.07
C LEU A 102 18.01 9.44 -40.60
N THR A 103 16.83 9.61 -40.00
CA THR A 103 16.64 10.02 -38.60
C THR A 103 16.05 8.87 -37.79
N SER A 104 16.49 8.72 -36.55
CA SER A 104 15.96 7.72 -35.60
C SER A 104 15.93 8.29 -34.19
N ASP A 105 14.89 7.97 -33.43
CA ASP A 105 14.71 8.51 -32.08
C ASP A 105 14.12 7.49 -31.08
N CYS A 106 14.13 7.87 -29.80
CA CYS A 106 13.31 7.30 -28.76
C CYS A 106 12.40 8.40 -28.18
N ARG A 107 11.10 8.35 -28.46
CA ARG A 107 10.13 9.38 -28.11
C ARG A 107 8.80 8.79 -27.66
N ILE A 108 8.14 9.50 -26.77
CA ILE A 108 6.82 9.17 -26.25
C ILE A 108 5.81 10.20 -26.75
N PHE A 109 4.69 9.73 -27.29
CA PHE A 109 3.52 10.50 -27.66
C PHE A 109 2.35 10.09 -26.76
N GLN A 110 1.59 11.05 -26.26
CA GLN A 110 0.51 10.82 -25.28
C GLN A 110 -0.73 11.62 -25.65
N GLU A 111 -1.89 10.98 -25.52
CA GLU A 111 -3.20 11.57 -25.79
C GLU A 111 -3.33 12.12 -27.23
N MET A 112 -2.71 11.43 -28.19
CA MET A 112 -2.67 11.84 -29.61
C MET A 112 -3.20 10.75 -30.53
N SER A 113 -3.95 11.16 -31.56
CA SER A 113 -4.36 10.23 -32.63
C SER A 113 -3.18 9.91 -33.55
N VAL A 114 -3.20 8.76 -34.21
CA VAL A 114 -2.13 8.37 -35.16
C VAL A 114 -1.91 9.43 -36.26
N PRO A 115 -2.96 10.00 -36.89
CA PRO A 115 -2.76 11.10 -37.84
C PRO A 115 -2.08 12.34 -37.22
N ASP A 116 -2.35 12.65 -35.95
CA ASP A 116 -1.71 13.80 -35.29
C ASP A 116 -0.24 13.52 -34.95
N ILE A 117 0.08 12.30 -34.52
CA ILE A 117 1.47 11.84 -34.33
C ILE A 117 2.25 11.95 -35.64
N ILE A 118 1.68 11.48 -36.76
CA ILE A 118 2.33 11.54 -38.08
C ILE A 118 2.60 13.01 -38.48
N LYS A 119 1.62 13.91 -38.30
CA LYS A 119 1.82 15.35 -38.56
C LYS A 119 2.94 15.95 -37.72
N GLU A 120 3.02 15.60 -36.44
CA GLU A 120 4.07 16.09 -35.54
C GLU A 120 5.45 15.64 -36.03
N VAL A 121 5.60 14.36 -36.39
CA VAL A 121 6.85 13.83 -36.96
C VAL A 121 7.25 14.54 -38.26
N PHE A 122 6.27 14.84 -39.13
CA PHE A 122 6.53 15.58 -40.37
C PHE A 122 7.00 17.01 -40.11
N ASN A 123 6.30 17.71 -39.22
CA ASN A 123 6.61 19.10 -38.86
C ASN A 123 7.98 19.22 -38.19
N ASP A 124 8.32 18.30 -37.28
CA ASP A 124 9.61 18.30 -36.58
C ASP A 124 10.79 18.06 -37.54
N ASN A 125 10.55 17.33 -38.64
CA ASN A 125 11.52 17.14 -39.72
C ASN A 125 11.45 18.23 -40.82
N GLY A 126 10.56 19.22 -40.67
CA GLY A 126 10.47 20.38 -41.57
C GLY A 126 9.74 20.14 -42.88
N PHE A 127 8.89 19.11 -42.97
CA PHE A 127 8.13 18.78 -44.18
C PHE A 127 6.65 19.13 -44.06
N SER A 128 6.11 19.80 -45.06
CA SER A 128 4.71 20.24 -45.15
C SER A 128 4.00 19.80 -46.43
N ASP A 129 4.70 19.13 -47.34
CA ASP A 129 4.21 18.75 -48.68
C ASP A 129 3.34 17.47 -48.59
N TYR A 130 2.22 17.56 -47.84
CA TYR A 130 1.28 16.45 -47.64
C TYR A 130 -0.18 16.90 -47.50
N GLN A 131 -1.11 15.97 -47.79
CA GLN A 131 -2.54 16.11 -47.56
C GLN A 131 -3.06 14.89 -46.80
N ILE A 132 -4.03 15.11 -45.93
CA ILE A 132 -4.64 14.06 -45.09
C ILE A 132 -6.11 13.98 -45.44
N ASN A 133 -6.45 12.92 -46.19
CA ASN A 133 -7.76 12.65 -46.74
C ASN A 133 -8.28 11.34 -46.13
N LEU A 134 -8.70 11.41 -44.87
CA LEU A 134 -9.14 10.24 -44.09
C LEU A 134 -10.64 10.34 -43.77
N ASP A 135 -11.39 9.28 -44.03
CA ASP A 135 -12.82 9.17 -43.71
C ASP A 135 -13.06 8.67 -42.27
N ALA A 136 -12.15 7.86 -41.73
CA ALA A 136 -12.29 7.26 -40.42
C ALA A 136 -11.95 8.25 -39.28
N ILE A 137 -12.52 7.96 -38.10
CA ILE A 137 -12.19 8.66 -36.85
C ILE A 137 -11.18 7.80 -36.09
N TYR A 138 -9.99 8.36 -35.87
CA TYR A 138 -8.90 7.71 -35.15
C TYR A 138 -8.92 8.08 -33.67
N THR A 139 -9.00 7.08 -32.80
CA THR A 139 -9.05 7.33 -31.35
C THR A 139 -7.67 7.78 -30.87
N PRO A 140 -7.59 8.83 -30.02
CA PRO A 140 -6.33 9.20 -29.38
C PRO A 140 -5.76 8.04 -28.56
N LEU A 141 -4.46 7.80 -28.72
CA LEU A 141 -3.72 6.80 -27.96
C LEU A 141 -3.29 7.40 -26.62
N GLU A 142 -3.59 6.73 -25.50
CA GLU A 142 -3.11 7.14 -24.17
C GLU A 142 -1.56 7.18 -24.14
N TYR A 143 -0.92 6.26 -24.86
CA TYR A 143 0.54 6.09 -24.88
C TYR A 143 0.98 5.42 -26.17
N CYS A 144 1.96 6.02 -26.87
CA CYS A 144 2.57 5.48 -28.08
C CYS A 144 4.06 5.86 -28.10
N VAL A 145 4.94 4.89 -28.33
CA VAL A 145 6.38 5.02 -28.20
C VAL A 145 7.06 4.72 -29.53
N GLN A 146 7.83 5.68 -30.02
CA GLN A 146 8.88 5.44 -31.01
C GLN A 146 10.10 4.93 -30.24
N TYR A 147 10.56 3.71 -30.49
CA TYR A 147 11.67 3.13 -29.73
C TYR A 147 12.74 2.53 -30.65
N ARG A 148 13.89 3.21 -30.73
CA ARG A 148 15.08 2.75 -31.49
C ARG A 148 14.76 2.39 -32.95
N GLU A 149 13.88 3.17 -33.56
CA GLU A 149 13.45 3.01 -34.94
C GLU A 149 13.54 4.35 -35.67
N THR A 150 13.62 4.31 -37.00
CA THR A 150 13.64 5.54 -37.80
C THR A 150 12.27 6.21 -37.79
N ASP A 151 12.23 7.52 -38.04
CA ASP A 151 10.96 8.26 -38.13
C ASP A 151 10.07 7.66 -39.22
N PHE A 152 10.67 7.24 -40.35
CA PHE A 152 9.97 6.53 -41.42
C PHE A 152 9.38 5.19 -40.97
N ASN A 153 10.15 4.37 -40.25
CA ASN A 153 9.66 3.08 -39.75
C ASN A 153 8.50 3.29 -38.77
N PHE A 154 8.64 4.27 -37.87
CA PHE A 154 7.62 4.61 -36.88
C PHE A 154 6.28 4.99 -37.51
N ILE A 155 6.26 5.98 -38.39
CA ILE A 155 5.01 6.39 -39.06
C ILE A 155 4.45 5.27 -39.94
N SER A 156 5.32 4.48 -40.60
CA SER A 156 4.88 3.44 -41.53
C SER A 156 4.19 2.30 -40.79
N ARG A 157 4.73 1.84 -39.65
CA ARG A 157 4.08 0.80 -38.85
C ARG A 157 2.75 1.28 -38.25
N LEU A 158 2.64 2.56 -37.89
CA LEU A 158 1.40 3.13 -37.37
C LEU A 158 0.34 3.22 -38.46
N MET A 159 0.71 3.69 -39.66
CA MET A 159 -0.19 3.70 -40.81
C MET A 159 -0.65 2.28 -41.17
N GLU A 160 0.28 1.33 -41.25
CA GLU A 160 -0.02 -0.08 -41.49
C GLU A 160 -0.93 -0.67 -40.40
N GLN A 161 -0.77 -0.29 -39.14
CA GLN A 161 -1.61 -0.74 -38.03
C GLN A 161 -3.05 -0.21 -38.15
N GLU A 162 -3.18 1.10 -38.40
CA GLU A 162 -4.46 1.83 -38.47
C GLU A 162 -5.15 1.75 -39.84
N GLY A 163 -4.59 0.99 -40.79
CA GLY A 163 -5.15 0.85 -42.14
C GLY A 163 -5.05 2.12 -43.01
N ILE A 164 -4.21 3.07 -42.62
CA ILE A 164 -3.83 4.24 -43.41
C ILE A 164 -2.80 3.81 -44.45
N TYR A 165 -2.93 4.33 -45.65
CA TYR A 165 -1.94 4.19 -46.70
C TYR A 165 -1.73 5.53 -47.39
N TYR A 166 -0.77 5.58 -48.29
CA TYR A 166 -0.43 6.81 -48.97
C TYR A 166 -0.01 6.60 -50.42
N TYR A 167 -0.08 7.66 -51.20
CA TYR A 167 0.49 7.74 -52.54
C TYR A 167 1.03 9.15 -52.78
N PHE A 168 1.58 9.41 -53.96
CA PHE A 168 2.13 10.71 -54.31
C PHE A 168 1.44 11.27 -55.55
N THR A 169 1.14 12.57 -55.51
CA THR A 169 0.83 13.35 -56.70
C THR A 169 2.04 14.18 -57.07
N HIS A 170 2.27 14.36 -58.37
CA HIS A 170 3.45 15.06 -58.90
C HIS A 170 3.00 16.20 -59.79
N GLU A 171 3.55 17.38 -59.52
CA GLU A 171 3.37 18.60 -60.29
C GLU A 171 4.74 19.13 -60.72
N GLU A 172 4.77 20.21 -61.49
CA GLU A 172 6.04 20.77 -61.96
C GLU A 172 6.86 21.31 -60.78
N GLY A 173 7.94 20.61 -60.43
CA GLY A 173 8.86 21.04 -59.37
C GLY A 173 8.48 20.59 -57.96
N GLU A 174 7.34 19.91 -57.79
CA GLU A 174 6.86 19.45 -56.48
C GLU A 174 6.14 18.10 -56.52
N HIS A 175 6.11 17.42 -55.38
CA HIS A 175 5.30 16.24 -55.16
C HIS A 175 4.66 16.31 -53.79
N THR A 176 3.41 15.87 -53.69
CA THR A 176 2.62 15.90 -52.45
C THR A 176 2.31 14.48 -52.00
N LEU A 177 2.55 14.19 -50.73
CA LEU A 177 2.16 12.93 -50.10
C LEU A 177 0.66 12.97 -49.76
N ILE A 178 -0.13 12.02 -50.26
CA ILE A 178 -1.57 11.94 -49.97
C ILE A 178 -1.84 10.76 -49.04
N LEU A 179 -2.23 11.02 -47.80
CA LEU A 179 -2.66 10.00 -46.85
C LEU A 179 -4.16 9.73 -47.05
N CYS A 180 -4.53 8.46 -47.16
CA CYS A 180 -5.90 8.01 -47.35
C CYS A 180 -6.18 6.67 -46.66
N ASP A 181 -7.45 6.39 -46.42
CA ASP A 181 -7.95 5.16 -45.79
C ASP A 181 -9.16 4.56 -46.54
N SER A 182 -9.55 5.16 -47.66
CA SER A 182 -10.80 4.87 -48.36
C SER A 182 -10.67 5.16 -49.85
N ALA A 183 -11.41 4.40 -50.66
CA ALA A 183 -11.36 4.51 -52.11
C ALA A 183 -11.93 5.85 -52.64
N THR A 184 -12.65 6.60 -51.80
CA THR A 184 -13.29 7.89 -52.11
C THR A 184 -12.31 9.03 -52.36
N HIS A 185 -11.06 8.90 -51.88
CA HIS A 185 -10.02 9.93 -51.95
C HIS A 185 -9.03 9.75 -53.10
N HIS A 186 -9.31 8.79 -53.99
CA HIS A 186 -8.55 8.59 -55.22
C HIS A 186 -9.10 9.42 -56.37
N SER A 187 -8.22 10.12 -57.08
CA SER A 187 -8.57 10.80 -58.33
C SER A 187 -8.47 9.85 -59.52
N ASN A 188 -9.12 10.21 -60.63
CA ASN A 188 -8.86 9.53 -61.90
C ASN A 188 -7.44 9.83 -62.39
N ILE A 189 -6.91 8.96 -63.26
CA ILE A 189 -5.71 9.23 -64.05
C ILE A 189 -5.85 10.52 -64.86
N LEU A 190 -4.72 11.13 -65.22
CA LEU A 190 -4.68 12.32 -66.07
C LEU A 190 -5.31 12.02 -67.45
N GLY A 191 -5.89 13.03 -68.11
CA GLY A 191 -6.45 12.88 -69.46
C GLY A 191 -7.70 11.98 -69.52
N GLU A 192 -7.78 11.11 -70.54
CA GLU A 192 -8.92 10.19 -70.73
C GLU A 192 -8.81 9.00 -69.77
N SER A 193 -9.69 8.94 -68.76
CA SER A 193 -9.67 7.88 -67.75
C SER A 193 -10.20 6.51 -68.21
N VAL A 194 -10.59 6.37 -69.48
CA VAL A 194 -11.15 5.14 -70.03
C VAL A 194 -10.23 4.53 -71.09
N LEU A 195 -9.50 3.49 -70.71
CA LEU A 195 -8.47 2.87 -71.54
C LEU A 195 -9.00 1.63 -72.28
N PRO A 196 -8.81 1.54 -73.61
CA PRO A 196 -9.15 0.35 -74.38
C PRO A 196 -8.15 -0.78 -74.13
N TYR A 197 -8.62 -2.02 -74.18
CA TYR A 197 -7.78 -3.22 -74.25
C TYR A 197 -7.63 -3.66 -75.70
N HIS A 198 -6.40 -3.61 -76.24
CA HIS A 198 -6.08 -4.11 -77.59
C HIS A 198 -4.87 -5.03 -77.53
N LEU A 199 -4.93 -6.17 -78.23
CA LEU A 199 -3.86 -7.16 -78.12
C LEU A 199 -2.68 -6.78 -79.03
N SER A 200 -1.51 -6.58 -78.43
CA SER A 200 -0.28 -6.28 -79.15
C SER A 200 0.00 -7.30 -80.27
N GLY A 201 0.13 -6.81 -81.51
CA GLY A 201 0.49 -7.60 -82.69
C GLY A 201 -0.67 -8.20 -83.49
N VAL A 202 -1.90 -8.17 -82.96
CA VAL A 202 -3.12 -8.60 -83.68
C VAL A 202 -3.85 -7.39 -84.28
N ASP A 203 -3.98 -6.31 -83.50
CA ASP A 203 -4.62 -5.08 -83.94
C ASP A 203 -3.55 -4.12 -84.54
N GLN A 204 -3.22 -4.33 -85.82
CA GLN A 204 -2.09 -3.67 -86.50
C GLN A 204 -2.30 -2.16 -86.82
N SER A 205 -3.34 -1.52 -86.28
CA SER A 205 -3.73 -0.15 -86.62
C SER A 205 -4.23 0.67 -85.43
N VAL A 206 -3.66 0.47 -84.24
CA VAL A 206 -4.06 1.23 -83.06
C VAL A 206 -3.09 2.41 -82.89
N GLU A 207 -3.51 3.61 -83.31
CA GLU A 207 -2.81 4.88 -83.03
C GLU A 207 -3.18 5.47 -81.65
N VAL A 208 -3.79 4.66 -80.78
CA VAL A 208 -4.34 5.07 -79.48
C VAL A 208 -3.60 4.33 -78.36
N GLU A 209 -3.29 5.05 -77.28
CA GLU A 209 -2.76 4.45 -76.06
C GLU A 209 -3.74 3.41 -75.51
N HIS A 210 -3.24 2.22 -75.21
CA HIS A 210 -4.07 1.06 -74.87
C HIS A 210 -3.40 0.15 -73.85
N ILE A 211 -4.20 -0.73 -73.26
CA ILE A 211 -3.71 -1.83 -72.41
C ILE A 211 -3.46 -3.02 -73.34
N ALA A 212 -2.20 -3.44 -73.40
CA ALA A 212 -1.68 -4.44 -74.33
C ALA A 212 -1.76 -5.88 -73.80
N ASP A 213 -1.73 -6.03 -72.47
CA ASP A 213 -1.83 -7.31 -71.76
C ASP A 213 -2.66 -7.13 -70.49
N TRP A 214 -3.46 -8.15 -70.15
CA TRP A 214 -4.36 -8.11 -69.01
C TRP A 214 -4.46 -9.48 -68.33
N GLN A 215 -3.92 -9.59 -67.12
CA GLN A 215 -3.89 -10.82 -66.35
C GLN A 215 -4.53 -10.62 -64.98
N LYS A 216 -5.77 -11.08 -64.83
CA LYS A 216 -6.41 -11.17 -63.52
C LYS A 216 -6.12 -12.52 -62.88
N HIS A 217 -5.41 -12.52 -61.76
CA HIS A 217 -5.15 -13.71 -60.98
C HIS A 217 -5.92 -13.72 -59.66
N TYR A 218 -6.18 -14.93 -59.16
CA TYR A 218 -6.85 -15.16 -57.90
C TYR A 218 -5.95 -15.98 -56.97
N GLN A 219 -5.92 -15.64 -55.69
CA GLN A 219 -5.17 -16.39 -54.67
C GLN A 219 -6.05 -16.65 -53.46
N ILE A 220 -6.05 -17.88 -52.94
CA ILE A 220 -6.77 -18.21 -51.70
C ILE A 220 -6.17 -17.39 -50.55
N LYS A 221 -7.04 -16.80 -49.73
CA LYS A 221 -6.71 -16.06 -48.50
C LYS A 221 -7.55 -16.61 -47.35
N SER A 222 -7.07 -16.42 -46.12
CA SER A 222 -7.86 -16.70 -44.91
C SER A 222 -9.13 -15.86 -44.92
N GLY A 223 -10.26 -16.47 -44.59
CA GLY A 223 -11.58 -15.82 -44.58
C GLY A 223 -12.00 -15.29 -43.22
N VAL A 224 -11.29 -15.64 -42.15
CA VAL A 224 -11.55 -15.17 -40.78
C VAL A 224 -10.27 -14.60 -40.18
N TYR A 225 -10.36 -13.42 -39.57
CA TYR A 225 -9.31 -12.86 -38.72
C TYR A 225 -9.89 -12.61 -37.33
N ALA A 226 -9.28 -13.22 -36.31
CA ALA A 226 -9.70 -13.13 -34.91
C ALA A 226 -8.58 -12.52 -34.06
N LEU A 227 -8.96 -11.61 -33.17
CA LEU A 227 -8.04 -10.93 -32.25
C LEU A 227 -8.55 -11.08 -30.81
N ALA A 228 -7.62 -11.14 -29.86
CA ALA A 228 -7.92 -11.04 -28.44
C ALA A 228 -6.94 -10.09 -27.74
N ASP A 229 -7.39 -9.48 -26.64
CA ASP A 229 -6.55 -8.71 -25.74
C ASP A 229 -7.05 -8.79 -24.29
N TYR A 230 -6.35 -8.17 -23.36
CA TYR A 230 -6.71 -8.11 -21.94
C TYR A 230 -6.71 -6.67 -21.41
N ASN A 231 -7.85 -6.25 -20.86
CA ASN A 231 -7.99 -4.97 -20.18
C ASN A 231 -8.18 -5.17 -18.68
N PHE A 232 -7.18 -4.78 -17.88
CA PHE A 232 -7.22 -4.93 -16.42
C PHE A 232 -8.27 -4.05 -15.73
N LYS A 233 -8.74 -2.96 -16.38
CA LYS A 233 -9.82 -2.11 -15.87
C LYS A 233 -11.19 -2.80 -16.01
N THR A 234 -11.32 -3.72 -16.96
CA THR A 234 -12.53 -4.50 -17.21
C THR A 234 -12.23 -6.01 -17.40
N PRO A 235 -11.64 -6.68 -16.38
CA PRO A 235 -11.00 -8.00 -16.55
C PRO A 235 -11.96 -9.16 -16.88
N GLN A 236 -13.27 -8.95 -16.78
CA GLN A 236 -14.31 -9.92 -17.14
C GLN A 236 -14.87 -9.71 -18.55
N ASN A 237 -14.56 -8.57 -19.20
CA ASN A 237 -15.02 -8.29 -20.55
C ASN A 237 -14.34 -9.26 -21.53
N LYS A 238 -15.14 -9.88 -22.38
CA LYS A 238 -14.62 -10.73 -23.46
C LYS A 238 -14.18 -9.83 -24.61
N LEU A 239 -12.87 -9.72 -24.78
CA LEU A 239 -12.26 -8.92 -25.83
C LEU A 239 -11.93 -9.74 -27.09
N LEU A 240 -12.29 -11.02 -27.14
CA LEU A 240 -12.20 -11.81 -28.38
C LEU A 240 -13.19 -11.28 -29.41
N VAL A 241 -12.68 -10.82 -30.56
CA VAL A 241 -13.45 -10.31 -31.69
C VAL A 241 -12.99 -11.01 -32.97
N ASN A 242 -13.87 -11.07 -33.98
CA ASN A 242 -13.48 -11.56 -35.30
C ASN A 242 -14.18 -10.81 -36.42
N ARG A 243 -13.58 -10.89 -37.62
CA ARG A 243 -14.17 -10.43 -38.87
C ARG A 243 -14.06 -11.53 -39.92
N ILE A 244 -15.09 -11.60 -40.76
CA ILE A 244 -15.28 -12.67 -41.73
C ILE A 244 -15.52 -12.04 -43.11
N ILE A 245 -14.73 -12.44 -44.10
CA ILE A 245 -15.00 -12.18 -45.52
C ILE A 245 -15.33 -13.51 -46.19
N GLN A 246 -16.61 -13.71 -46.52
CA GLN A 246 -17.08 -14.95 -47.15
C GLN A 246 -16.76 -14.96 -48.66
N ARG A 247 -16.22 -16.08 -49.14
CA ARG A 247 -16.02 -16.36 -50.56
C ARG A 247 -16.59 -17.73 -50.90
N GLY A 248 -17.13 -17.89 -52.11
CA GLY A 248 -17.85 -19.10 -52.52
C GLY A 248 -16.98 -20.24 -53.07
N HIS A 249 -15.65 -20.17 -52.95
CA HIS A 249 -14.74 -21.24 -53.37
C HIS A 249 -14.37 -22.15 -52.19
N ASP A 250 -13.91 -23.37 -52.49
CA ASP A 250 -13.43 -24.30 -51.45
C ASP A 250 -12.24 -23.70 -50.68
N GLN A 251 -12.07 -24.10 -49.41
CA GLN A 251 -11.00 -23.64 -48.52
C GLN A 251 -10.97 -22.12 -48.26
N ALA A 252 -12.13 -21.44 -48.35
CA ALA A 252 -12.26 -20.00 -48.06
C ALA A 252 -12.39 -19.65 -46.57
N GLU A 253 -12.57 -20.63 -45.68
CA GLU A 253 -12.96 -20.39 -44.26
C GLU A 253 -11.79 -20.48 -43.27
N ALA A 254 -10.55 -20.55 -43.74
CA ALA A 254 -9.39 -20.63 -42.86
C ALA A 254 -9.31 -19.38 -41.94
N GLU A 255 -9.01 -19.62 -40.66
CA GLU A 255 -8.92 -18.60 -39.62
C GLU A 255 -7.46 -18.28 -39.27
N ILE A 256 -7.16 -16.99 -39.10
CA ILE A 256 -5.97 -16.49 -38.41
C ILE A 256 -6.41 -15.93 -37.06
N PHE A 257 -5.73 -16.36 -36.00
CA PHE A 257 -5.91 -15.84 -34.64
C PHE A 257 -4.60 -15.23 -34.14
N ASP A 258 -4.68 -14.07 -33.50
CA ASP A 258 -3.51 -13.37 -32.94
C ASP A 258 -3.80 -12.76 -31.55
N TYR A 259 -2.75 -12.70 -30.72
CA TYR A 259 -2.75 -12.09 -29.39
C TYR A 259 -1.35 -11.54 -29.08
N PRO A 260 -1.21 -10.31 -28.58
CA PRO A 260 -2.27 -9.34 -28.25
C PRO A 260 -2.76 -8.59 -29.50
N GLY A 261 -4.01 -8.13 -29.47
CA GLY A 261 -4.62 -7.39 -30.57
C GLY A 261 -4.42 -5.87 -30.54
N GLU A 262 -3.81 -5.34 -29.48
CA GLU A 262 -3.45 -3.92 -29.30
C GLU A 262 -4.63 -2.95 -29.10
N TYR A 263 -5.72 -3.41 -28.46
CA TYR A 263 -6.90 -2.58 -28.19
C TYR A 263 -7.43 -2.74 -26.76
N VAL A 264 -8.21 -1.77 -26.30
CA VAL A 264 -8.76 -1.73 -24.94
C VAL A 264 -10.27 -2.04 -24.87
N ASP A 265 -10.96 -1.96 -25.99
CA ASP A 265 -12.39 -2.26 -26.14
C ASP A 265 -12.71 -3.02 -27.44
N ALA A 266 -13.86 -3.69 -27.48
CA ALA A 266 -14.24 -4.55 -28.59
C ALA A 266 -14.48 -3.81 -29.91
N GLY A 267 -14.90 -2.53 -29.87
CA GLY A 267 -15.15 -1.75 -31.09
C GLY A 267 -13.85 -1.45 -31.84
N GLN A 268 -12.80 -1.06 -31.12
CA GLN A 268 -11.46 -0.91 -31.69
C GLN A 268 -10.92 -2.24 -32.25
N GLY A 269 -11.03 -3.33 -31.48
CA GLY A 269 -10.58 -4.65 -31.93
C GLY A 269 -11.31 -5.13 -33.19
N GLU A 270 -12.61 -4.83 -33.30
CA GLU A 270 -13.41 -5.13 -34.49
C GLU A 270 -12.94 -4.36 -35.74
N ASN A 271 -12.46 -3.13 -35.58
CA ASN A 271 -11.88 -2.32 -36.65
C ASN A 271 -10.50 -2.85 -37.06
N TYR A 272 -9.64 -3.19 -36.11
CA TYR A 272 -8.34 -3.80 -36.42
C TYR A 272 -8.52 -5.15 -37.10
N ALA A 273 -9.40 -6.03 -36.62
CA ALA A 273 -9.70 -7.29 -37.29
C ALA A 273 -10.23 -7.07 -38.72
N LEU A 274 -10.99 -5.99 -38.96
CA LEU A 274 -11.48 -5.62 -40.29
C LEU A 274 -10.32 -5.20 -41.21
N GLN A 275 -9.45 -4.31 -40.74
CA GLN A 275 -8.29 -3.87 -41.50
C GLN A 275 -7.36 -5.04 -41.84
N ARG A 276 -7.15 -5.98 -40.90
CA ARG A 276 -6.33 -7.18 -41.14
C ARG A 276 -6.94 -8.14 -42.17
N ILE A 277 -8.26 -8.36 -42.14
CA ILE A 277 -8.89 -9.22 -43.16
C ILE A 277 -8.93 -8.52 -44.54
N GLU A 278 -9.14 -7.20 -44.59
CA GLU A 278 -9.08 -6.42 -45.85
C GLU A 278 -7.66 -6.40 -46.46
N GLU A 279 -6.62 -6.28 -45.63
CA GLU A 279 -5.21 -6.40 -46.04
C GLU A 279 -4.93 -7.74 -46.73
N LEU A 280 -5.34 -8.85 -46.13
CA LEU A 280 -5.17 -10.17 -46.74
C LEU A 280 -5.92 -10.26 -48.07
N HIS A 281 -7.15 -9.75 -48.11
CA HIS A 281 -8.01 -9.80 -49.30
C HIS A 281 -7.65 -8.82 -50.41
N THR A 282 -6.79 -7.83 -50.16
CA THR A 282 -6.17 -7.02 -51.22
C THR A 282 -5.43 -7.91 -52.22
N GLY A 283 -4.79 -9.00 -51.75
CA GLY A 283 -4.13 -9.99 -52.60
C GLY A 283 -5.03 -11.11 -53.13
N PHE A 284 -6.35 -11.06 -52.92
CA PHE A 284 -7.26 -12.12 -53.37
C PHE A 284 -7.48 -12.09 -54.88
N ALA A 285 -7.76 -10.91 -55.44
CA ALA A 285 -8.03 -10.72 -56.87
C ALA A 285 -7.28 -9.49 -57.37
N GLN A 286 -6.15 -9.72 -58.02
CA GLN A 286 -5.26 -8.67 -58.51
C GLN A 286 -5.08 -8.78 -60.03
N ILE A 287 -4.81 -7.64 -60.64
CA ILE A 287 -4.59 -7.48 -62.07
C ILE A 287 -3.11 -7.16 -62.26
N ASN A 288 -2.45 -7.85 -63.17
CA ASN A 288 -1.16 -7.45 -63.74
C ASN A 288 -1.38 -7.12 -65.21
N ALA A 289 -0.92 -5.96 -65.65
CA ALA A 289 -1.15 -5.49 -67.01
C ALA A 289 0.03 -4.68 -67.55
N ASN A 290 0.15 -4.66 -68.87
CA ASN A 290 1.13 -3.83 -69.58
C ASN A 290 0.39 -2.82 -70.47
N THR A 291 0.90 -1.59 -70.54
CA THR A 291 0.29 -0.51 -71.30
C THR A 291 1.34 0.48 -71.79
N ASP A 292 1.04 1.13 -72.92
CA ASP A 292 1.77 2.28 -73.43
C ASP A 292 1.11 3.62 -73.02
N ALA A 293 0.04 3.57 -72.21
CA ALA A 293 -0.65 4.75 -71.71
C ALA A 293 0.23 5.56 -70.74
N ARG A 294 0.54 6.81 -71.12
CA ARG A 294 1.51 7.66 -70.40
C ARG A 294 0.96 8.25 -69.10
N GLN A 295 -0.36 8.25 -68.97
CA GLN A 295 -1.13 8.82 -67.88
C GLN A 295 -1.28 7.93 -66.62
N MET A 296 -0.66 6.75 -66.59
CA MET A 296 -0.84 5.75 -65.51
C MET A 296 -0.15 6.12 -64.20
N ILE A 297 -0.89 6.51 -63.15
CA ILE A 297 -0.34 6.97 -61.86
C ILE A 297 -0.78 6.03 -60.72
N THR A 298 0.14 5.63 -59.84
CA THR A 298 -0.20 4.83 -58.66
C THR A 298 -1.10 5.61 -57.70
N GLY A 299 -2.19 4.98 -57.24
CA GLY A 299 -3.21 5.64 -56.44
C GLY A 299 -4.28 6.38 -57.24
N CYS A 300 -4.27 6.28 -58.58
CA CYS A 300 -5.35 6.79 -59.41
C CYS A 300 -6.28 5.68 -59.92
N LEU A 301 -7.50 6.11 -60.27
CA LEU A 301 -8.55 5.28 -60.85
C LEU A 301 -8.52 5.33 -62.38
N PHE A 302 -8.79 4.20 -63.03
CA PHE A 302 -9.05 4.13 -64.48
C PHE A 302 -10.17 3.12 -64.76
N LYS A 303 -10.82 3.25 -65.92
CA LYS A 303 -11.84 2.32 -66.40
C LYS A 303 -11.34 1.55 -67.62
N LEU A 304 -11.44 0.22 -67.57
CA LEU A 304 -11.17 -0.65 -68.71
C LEU A 304 -12.38 -0.69 -69.65
N LYS A 305 -12.14 -0.57 -70.96
CA LYS A 305 -13.13 -0.84 -72.01
C LYS A 305 -12.58 -1.83 -73.04
N GLU A 306 -13.48 -2.47 -73.80
CA GLU A 306 -13.14 -3.35 -74.93
C GLU A 306 -12.39 -4.65 -74.58
N HIS A 307 -12.31 -5.03 -73.30
CA HIS A 307 -11.80 -6.33 -72.91
C HIS A 307 -12.80 -7.46 -73.31
N PRO A 308 -12.35 -8.58 -73.91
CA PRO A 308 -13.24 -9.66 -74.40
C PRO A 308 -14.15 -10.28 -73.33
N ARG A 309 -13.71 -10.25 -72.07
CA ARG A 309 -14.48 -10.70 -70.92
C ARG A 309 -15.20 -9.50 -70.30
N GLU A 310 -16.52 -9.44 -70.47
CA GLU A 310 -17.34 -8.26 -70.15
C GLU A 310 -17.28 -7.86 -68.68
N ASP A 311 -17.17 -8.82 -67.76
CA ASP A 311 -17.04 -8.52 -66.33
C ASP A 311 -15.71 -7.80 -65.99
N GLN A 312 -14.74 -7.70 -66.90
CA GLN A 312 -13.51 -6.92 -66.69
C GLN A 312 -13.65 -5.46 -67.12
N ASN A 313 -14.69 -5.07 -67.87
CA ASN A 313 -14.87 -3.71 -68.35
C ASN A 313 -15.44 -2.79 -67.24
N ARG A 314 -14.65 -2.55 -66.19
CA ARG A 314 -15.02 -1.79 -64.99
C ARG A 314 -13.89 -0.86 -64.54
N GLU A 315 -14.10 -0.20 -63.40
CA GLU A 315 -13.13 0.70 -62.79
C GLU A 315 -12.17 -0.04 -61.84
N TYR A 316 -10.92 0.40 -61.86
CA TYR A 316 -9.80 -0.20 -61.14
C TYR A 316 -8.95 0.88 -60.48
N LEU A 317 -8.39 0.54 -59.33
CA LEU A 317 -7.38 1.32 -58.62
C LEU A 317 -5.99 0.76 -58.93
N ILE A 318 -5.08 1.63 -59.39
CA ILE A 318 -3.67 1.27 -59.62
C ILE A 318 -2.95 1.21 -58.28
N ILE A 319 -2.50 0.02 -57.87
CA ILE A 319 -1.86 -0.20 -56.56
C ILE A 319 -0.33 -0.24 -56.63
N ALA A 320 0.23 -0.50 -57.81
CA ALA A 320 1.66 -0.37 -58.09
C ALA A 320 1.89 -0.14 -59.59
N ALA A 321 3.00 0.50 -59.92
CA ALA A 321 3.39 0.74 -61.29
C ALA A 321 4.92 0.73 -61.45
N HIS A 322 5.36 0.20 -62.58
CA HIS A 322 6.73 0.14 -63.01
C HIS A 322 6.85 0.84 -64.37
N TYR A 323 7.61 1.92 -64.41
CA TYR A 323 7.74 2.77 -65.59
C TYR A 323 9.10 2.54 -66.25
N GLN A 324 9.10 2.44 -67.58
CA GLN A 324 10.31 2.43 -68.38
C GLN A 324 10.20 3.50 -69.45
N LEU A 325 11.03 4.53 -69.33
CA LEU A 325 11.11 5.65 -70.26
C LEU A 325 12.50 5.63 -70.87
N ARG A 326 12.58 5.82 -72.19
CA ARG A 326 13.86 6.02 -72.89
C ARG A 326 13.71 7.12 -73.92
N SER A 327 14.57 8.12 -73.84
CA SER A 327 14.63 9.18 -74.85
C SER A 327 15.58 8.80 -75.98
N ASP A 328 15.30 9.27 -77.20
CA ASP A 328 16.13 9.00 -78.37
C ASP A 328 17.56 9.55 -78.20
N SER A 329 18.51 8.89 -78.85
CA SER A 329 19.94 9.15 -78.64
C SER A 329 20.31 10.60 -78.97
N TYR A 330 21.02 11.25 -78.04
CA TYR A 330 21.54 12.61 -78.21
C TYR A 330 22.69 12.71 -79.24
N SER A 331 23.03 11.61 -79.92
CA SER A 331 24.09 11.49 -80.91
C SER A 331 23.55 11.47 -82.34
N SER A 332 24.06 12.34 -83.20
CA SER A 332 23.63 12.53 -84.60
C SER A 332 24.01 11.41 -85.59
N GLY A 333 24.37 10.21 -85.11
CA GLY A 333 24.88 9.10 -85.93
C GLY A 333 24.12 7.76 -85.84
N GLY A 334 23.12 7.63 -84.96
CA GLY A 334 22.31 6.41 -84.80
C GLY A 334 20.99 6.48 -85.58
N ALA A 335 20.42 5.32 -85.94
CA ALA A 335 19.05 5.27 -86.46
C ALA A 335 18.08 5.72 -85.36
N ALA A 336 17.35 6.81 -85.59
CA ALA A 336 16.36 7.36 -84.66
C ALA A 336 15.33 6.29 -84.32
N GLN A 337 15.29 5.86 -83.05
CA GLN A 337 14.37 4.81 -82.59
C GLN A 337 13.10 5.39 -81.96
N GLY A 338 13.02 6.72 -81.82
CA GLY A 338 11.91 7.42 -81.16
C GLY A 338 11.98 7.33 -79.63
N ASP A 339 11.28 8.22 -78.94
CA ASP A 339 11.08 8.13 -77.49
C ASP A 339 10.17 6.91 -77.21
N THR A 340 10.53 6.06 -76.25
CA THR A 340 9.73 4.86 -75.89
C THR A 340 9.25 4.94 -74.45
N TYR A 341 7.99 4.60 -74.23
CA TYR A 341 7.37 4.49 -72.91
C TYR A 341 6.68 3.13 -72.77
N GLN A 342 6.89 2.47 -71.63
CA GLN A 342 6.16 1.28 -71.24
C GLN A 342 5.84 1.34 -69.75
N CYS A 343 4.62 0.94 -69.38
CA CYS A 343 4.19 0.81 -68.00
C CYS A 343 3.69 -0.61 -67.74
N HIS A 344 4.27 -1.26 -66.74
CA HIS A 344 3.70 -2.45 -66.12
C HIS A 344 3.00 -2.04 -64.82
N PHE A 345 1.74 -2.43 -64.61
CA PHE A 345 1.01 -2.01 -63.42
C PHE A 345 0.23 -3.15 -62.76
N GLU A 346 0.08 -3.03 -61.44
CA GLU A 346 -0.80 -3.84 -60.62
C GLU A 346 -2.07 -3.04 -60.29
N ALA A 347 -3.23 -3.67 -60.36
CA ALA A 347 -4.49 -3.03 -59.99
C ALA A 347 -5.44 -3.97 -59.21
N ILE A 348 -6.38 -3.36 -58.49
CA ILE A 348 -7.52 -4.02 -57.87
C ILE A 348 -8.82 -3.34 -58.33
N GLU A 349 -9.95 -4.04 -58.21
CA GLU A 349 -11.25 -3.40 -58.47
C GLU A 349 -11.47 -2.24 -57.49
N SER A 350 -11.95 -1.08 -57.97
CA SER A 350 -12.09 0.12 -57.12
C SER A 350 -13.03 -0.08 -55.93
N ALA A 351 -13.96 -1.03 -56.01
CA ALA A 351 -14.85 -1.43 -54.92
C ALA A 351 -14.15 -2.24 -53.80
N THR A 352 -12.90 -2.66 -54.00
CA THR A 352 -12.12 -3.40 -52.98
C THR A 352 -11.40 -2.42 -52.08
N SER A 353 -11.64 -2.51 -50.77
CA SER A 353 -10.86 -1.75 -49.79
C SER A 353 -9.38 -2.15 -49.85
N PHE A 354 -8.50 -1.20 -50.15
CA PHE A 354 -7.07 -1.41 -50.07
C PHE A 354 -6.59 -1.22 -48.62
N ARG A 355 -5.68 -2.09 -48.17
CA ARG A 355 -4.86 -1.88 -46.96
C ARG A 355 -3.42 -2.25 -47.27
N SER A 356 -2.48 -1.44 -46.78
CA SER A 356 -1.05 -1.74 -46.88
C SER A 356 -0.72 -3.02 -46.11
N ALA A 357 0.17 -3.83 -46.68
CA ALA A 357 0.72 -4.98 -45.98
C ALA A 357 1.55 -4.53 -44.76
N ARG A 358 1.48 -5.25 -43.64
CA ARG A 358 2.36 -5.02 -42.48
C ARG A 358 3.76 -5.54 -42.73
N SER A 359 4.58 -4.79 -43.46
CA SER A 359 6.00 -5.14 -43.67
C SER A 359 6.95 -4.40 -42.74
N THR A 360 6.47 -3.33 -42.11
CA THR A 360 7.30 -2.48 -41.26
C THR A 360 7.40 -3.10 -39.87
N ALA A 361 8.62 -3.39 -39.42
CA ALA A 361 8.83 -4.09 -38.16
C ALA A 361 8.47 -3.19 -36.97
N LYS A 362 7.60 -3.67 -36.07
CA LYS A 362 7.36 -3.02 -34.78
C LYS A 362 8.58 -3.23 -33.86
N PRO A 363 9.08 -2.20 -33.16
CA PRO A 363 10.20 -2.35 -32.24
C PRO A 363 9.82 -3.25 -31.06
N ILE A 364 10.80 -4.01 -30.58
CA ILE A 364 10.65 -4.89 -29.42
C ILE A 364 11.70 -4.50 -28.38
N VAL A 365 11.27 -4.26 -27.14
CA VAL A 365 12.16 -4.13 -25.99
C VAL A 365 12.59 -5.52 -25.53
N ALA A 366 13.81 -5.90 -25.86
CA ALA A 366 14.32 -7.26 -25.63
C ALA A 366 14.47 -7.66 -24.15
N GLY A 367 14.34 -6.74 -23.19
CA GLY A 367 14.52 -7.01 -21.77
C GLY A 367 14.07 -5.86 -20.88
N SER A 368 14.23 -6.03 -19.57
CA SER A 368 13.83 -5.02 -18.58
C SER A 368 14.75 -3.79 -18.64
N GLN A 369 14.18 -2.65 -18.30
CA GLN A 369 14.89 -1.38 -18.15
C GLN A 369 14.70 -0.84 -16.74
N THR A 370 15.47 0.17 -16.37
CA THR A 370 15.24 0.96 -15.17
C THR A 370 14.65 2.31 -15.53
N ALA A 371 13.78 2.84 -14.68
CA ALA A 371 13.20 4.17 -14.81
C ALA A 371 13.07 4.83 -13.43
N VAL A 372 12.95 6.15 -13.40
CA VAL A 372 12.75 6.90 -12.15
C VAL A 372 11.27 7.24 -12.01
N VAL A 373 10.69 7.01 -10.84
CA VAL A 373 9.29 7.36 -10.56
C VAL A 373 9.15 8.88 -10.46
N VAL A 374 8.12 9.43 -11.10
CA VAL A 374 7.88 10.89 -11.20
C VAL A 374 6.43 11.24 -10.88
N GLY A 375 6.17 12.53 -10.66
CA GLY A 375 4.84 13.06 -10.36
C GLY A 375 4.90 14.58 -10.12
N PRO A 376 3.79 15.18 -9.67
CA PRO A 376 3.68 16.63 -9.51
C PRO A 376 4.69 17.20 -8.52
N ALA A 377 5.13 18.43 -8.78
CA ALA A 377 6.04 19.13 -7.88
C ALA A 377 5.45 19.28 -6.46
N GLY A 378 6.23 18.91 -5.45
CA GLY A 378 5.85 19.00 -4.04
C GLY A 378 5.19 17.73 -3.47
N GLU A 379 4.86 16.75 -4.30
CA GLU A 379 4.37 15.44 -3.86
C GLU A 379 5.54 14.46 -3.58
N GLU A 380 5.36 13.53 -2.64
CA GLU A 380 6.27 12.39 -2.44
C GLU A 380 5.74 11.10 -3.08
N ILE A 381 4.41 10.98 -3.22
CA ILE A 381 3.74 9.75 -3.68
C ILE A 381 2.58 10.15 -4.58
N TYR A 382 2.57 9.66 -5.82
CA TYR A 382 1.55 9.99 -6.81
C TYR A 382 0.97 8.73 -7.48
N PRO A 383 0.06 8.00 -6.82
CA PRO A 383 -0.61 6.85 -7.39
C PRO A 383 -2.02 7.17 -7.88
N ASP A 384 -2.54 6.35 -8.79
CA ASP A 384 -3.96 6.33 -9.14
C ASP A 384 -4.76 5.29 -8.34
N GLU A 385 -6.06 5.12 -8.67
CA GLU A 385 -6.97 4.18 -8.00
C GLU A 385 -6.54 2.71 -8.06
N TYR A 386 -5.66 2.34 -8.99
CA TYR A 386 -5.13 0.99 -9.16
C TYR A 386 -3.73 0.83 -8.53
N GLY A 387 -3.19 1.86 -7.89
CA GLY A 387 -1.83 1.87 -7.35
C GLY A 387 -0.74 1.90 -8.43
N ARG A 388 -1.07 2.41 -9.63
CA ARG A 388 -0.11 2.68 -10.71
C ARG A 388 0.69 3.93 -10.40
N VAL A 389 1.87 4.07 -10.99
CA VAL A 389 2.70 5.28 -10.89
C VAL A 389 3.15 5.73 -12.28
N LYS A 390 3.69 6.95 -12.39
CA LYS A 390 4.34 7.43 -13.61
C LYS A 390 5.85 7.38 -13.48
N VAL A 391 6.56 7.23 -14.60
CA VAL A 391 8.01 7.07 -14.64
C VAL A 391 8.64 7.92 -15.74
N GLN A 392 9.88 8.36 -15.53
CA GLN A 392 10.76 8.89 -16.57
C GLN A 392 11.75 7.80 -16.97
N PHE A 393 11.76 7.44 -18.25
CA PHE A 393 12.78 6.55 -18.80
C PHE A 393 14.09 7.32 -19.07
N HIS A 394 15.22 6.64 -18.92
CA HIS A 394 16.55 7.26 -19.11
C HIS A 394 16.84 7.72 -20.54
N TRP A 395 16.16 7.14 -21.52
CA TRP A 395 16.28 7.51 -22.94
C TRP A 395 15.30 8.59 -23.37
N ASP A 396 14.30 8.92 -22.54
CA ASP A 396 13.33 9.95 -22.87
C ASP A 396 13.95 11.33 -22.60
N ARG A 397 14.16 12.06 -23.70
CA ARG A 397 14.78 13.40 -23.72
C ARG A 397 13.75 14.54 -23.71
N TYR A 398 12.47 14.21 -23.89
CA TYR A 398 11.38 15.18 -24.03
C TYR A 398 10.54 15.28 -22.75
N GLY A 399 10.53 14.24 -21.92
CA GLY A 399 9.86 14.24 -20.61
C GLY A 399 10.42 15.29 -19.63
N GLY A 400 9.52 15.90 -18.87
CA GLY A 400 9.82 16.96 -17.91
C GLY A 400 10.33 16.48 -16.55
N ASN A 401 10.45 15.17 -16.32
CA ASN A 401 10.58 14.55 -14.99
C ASN A 401 9.40 14.90 -14.06
N ASP A 402 8.20 14.99 -14.63
CA ASP A 402 6.96 15.39 -13.95
C ASP A 402 5.81 14.39 -14.23
N GLU A 403 4.58 14.74 -13.83
CA GLU A 403 3.39 13.93 -14.06
C GLU A 403 3.01 13.73 -15.53
N ASN A 404 3.67 14.36 -16.48
CA ASN A 404 3.41 14.21 -17.92
C ASN A 404 4.45 13.33 -18.62
N SER A 405 5.42 12.77 -17.89
CA SER A 405 6.54 12.00 -18.48
C SER A 405 6.12 10.65 -19.07
N SER A 406 5.09 10.00 -18.53
CA SER A 406 4.59 8.71 -19.03
C SER A 406 3.11 8.50 -18.76
N CYS A 407 2.57 7.43 -19.35
CA CYS A 407 1.30 6.86 -18.94
C CYS A 407 1.37 6.27 -17.52
N TRP A 408 0.21 5.82 -17.02
CA TRP A 408 0.11 5.14 -15.75
C TRP A 408 0.60 3.69 -15.83
N VAL A 409 1.72 3.39 -15.17
CA VAL A 409 2.38 2.08 -15.20
C VAL A 409 2.00 1.25 -13.97
N ARG A 410 1.52 0.02 -14.20
CA ARG A 410 1.16 -0.92 -13.11
C ARG A 410 2.41 -1.38 -12.35
N VAL A 411 2.26 -1.57 -11.05
CA VAL A 411 3.34 -1.99 -10.15
C VAL A 411 3.08 -3.39 -9.62
N GLN A 412 3.99 -4.32 -9.91
CA GLN A 412 3.99 -5.66 -9.32
C GLN A 412 4.09 -5.55 -7.79
N GLN A 413 3.19 -6.25 -7.11
CA GLN A 413 3.16 -6.35 -5.66
C GLN A 413 3.68 -7.72 -5.20
N LEU A 414 4.13 -7.81 -3.95
CA LEU A 414 4.60 -9.08 -3.37
C LEU A 414 3.46 -10.11 -3.28
N TRP A 415 2.23 -9.66 -3.01
CA TRP A 415 1.03 -10.50 -2.96
C TRP A 415 -0.20 -9.65 -3.26
N ALA A 416 -1.01 -10.01 -4.28
CA ALA A 416 -2.19 -9.23 -4.67
C ALA A 416 -3.43 -10.12 -4.82
N GLY A 417 -4.43 -9.90 -3.97
CA GLY A 417 -5.76 -10.52 -4.00
C GLY A 417 -6.88 -9.48 -4.06
N ALA A 418 -8.13 -9.95 -4.09
CA ALA A 418 -9.31 -9.08 -4.16
C ALA A 418 -9.50 -8.26 -2.87
N GLN A 419 -8.92 -7.05 -2.82
CA GLN A 419 -8.87 -6.16 -1.64
C GLN A 419 -8.08 -6.71 -0.44
N TRP A 420 -7.09 -7.57 -0.68
CA TRP A 420 -6.17 -8.05 0.35
C TRP A 420 -4.82 -8.39 -0.26
N GLY A 421 -3.73 -8.32 0.52
CA GLY A 421 -2.37 -8.58 0.03
C GLY A 421 -1.34 -7.62 0.62
N ALA A 422 -0.18 -7.51 -0.02
CA ALA A 422 0.87 -6.55 0.28
C ALA A 422 0.82 -5.40 -0.73
N GLN A 423 0.92 -4.16 -0.25
CA GLN A 423 0.93 -2.98 -1.10
C GLN A 423 2.08 -2.06 -0.71
N PHE A 424 3.03 -1.90 -1.63
CA PHE A 424 4.10 -0.93 -1.53
C PHE A 424 4.06 -0.09 -2.80
N ILE A 425 3.80 1.20 -2.66
CA ILE A 425 3.77 2.14 -3.78
C ILE A 425 5.17 2.78 -3.91
N PRO A 426 5.82 2.71 -5.09
CA PRO A 426 7.05 3.45 -5.35
C PRO A 426 6.82 4.95 -5.15
N ARG A 427 7.78 5.64 -4.52
CA ARG A 427 7.73 7.09 -4.32
C ARG A 427 8.45 7.82 -5.45
N ILE A 428 8.13 9.09 -5.64
CA ILE A 428 8.84 9.96 -6.58
C ILE A 428 10.34 9.96 -6.24
N GLY A 429 11.19 9.80 -7.25
CA GLY A 429 12.64 9.66 -7.13
C GLY A 429 13.14 8.24 -6.88
N HIS A 430 12.26 7.25 -6.63
CA HIS A 430 12.69 5.85 -6.55
C HIS A 430 13.01 5.29 -7.94
N GLU A 431 14.06 4.46 -8.01
CA GLU A 431 14.38 3.70 -9.21
C GLU A 431 13.63 2.36 -9.24
N VAL A 432 12.95 2.10 -10.36
CA VAL A 432 12.12 0.91 -10.58
C VAL A 432 12.60 0.14 -11.81
N ILE A 433 12.40 -1.17 -11.80
CA ILE A 433 12.60 -2.02 -12.97
C ILE A 433 11.28 -2.08 -13.73
N VAL A 434 11.31 -1.76 -15.02
CA VAL A 434 10.18 -1.78 -15.95
C VAL A 434 10.40 -2.86 -16.99
N GLU A 435 9.42 -3.75 -17.13
CA GLU A 435 9.27 -4.70 -18.22
C GLU A 435 8.18 -4.23 -19.19
N PHE A 436 8.11 -4.87 -20.34
CA PHE A 436 7.22 -4.52 -21.43
C PHE A 436 6.44 -5.78 -21.82
N LEU A 437 5.11 -5.74 -21.72
CA LEU A 437 4.27 -6.90 -22.02
C LEU A 437 4.42 -7.29 -23.50
N GLU A 438 4.75 -8.56 -23.79
CA GLU A 438 5.11 -9.04 -25.14
C GLU A 438 6.30 -8.29 -25.77
N GLY A 439 7.12 -7.62 -24.95
CA GLY A 439 8.21 -6.76 -25.39
C GLY A 439 7.74 -5.45 -26.04
N ASP A 440 6.45 -5.12 -25.98
CA ASP A 440 5.87 -3.94 -26.62
C ASP A 440 6.22 -2.66 -25.84
N PRO A 441 6.97 -1.69 -26.43
CA PRO A 441 7.29 -0.41 -25.80
C PRO A 441 6.07 0.35 -25.25
N ASP A 442 4.89 0.14 -25.83
CA ASP A 442 3.64 0.82 -25.46
C ASP A 442 2.98 0.22 -24.20
N ARG A 443 3.49 -0.91 -23.69
CA ARG A 443 2.88 -1.66 -22.57
C ARG A 443 3.84 -1.86 -21.39
N PRO A 444 4.32 -0.79 -20.74
CA PRO A 444 5.21 -0.90 -19.60
C PRO A 444 4.49 -1.47 -18.35
N ILE A 445 5.23 -2.24 -17.56
CA ILE A 445 4.83 -2.73 -16.24
C ILE A 445 6.05 -2.76 -15.30
N ILE A 446 5.91 -2.24 -14.08
CA ILE A 446 6.98 -2.25 -13.08
C ILE A 446 7.02 -3.62 -12.42
N THR A 447 8.17 -4.31 -12.47
CA THR A 447 8.38 -5.65 -11.91
C THR A 447 9.40 -5.68 -10.77
N GLY A 448 10.04 -4.55 -10.45
CA GLY A 448 11.04 -4.52 -9.40
C GLY A 448 11.43 -3.12 -8.96
N ARG A 449 12.33 -3.09 -7.97
CA ARG A 449 12.93 -1.88 -7.38
C ARG A 449 14.39 -2.16 -7.10
N VAL A 450 15.22 -1.13 -7.25
CA VAL A 450 16.65 -1.23 -6.97
C VAL A 450 17.11 -0.03 -6.15
N TYR A 451 18.11 -0.25 -5.31
CA TYR A 451 18.83 0.83 -4.64
C TYR A 451 19.90 1.39 -5.58
N ASN A 452 20.25 2.66 -5.40
CA ASN A 452 21.29 3.35 -6.15
C ASN A 452 22.05 4.34 -5.23
N ALA A 453 22.90 5.21 -5.79
CA ALA A 453 23.72 6.12 -4.99
C ALA A 453 22.91 7.19 -4.24
N ASP A 454 21.77 7.61 -4.80
CA ASP A 454 20.87 8.58 -4.18
C ASP A 454 19.91 7.89 -3.19
N ASN A 455 19.50 6.67 -3.54
CA ASN A 455 18.66 5.79 -2.73
C ASN A 455 19.50 4.61 -2.22
N MET A 456 20.34 4.85 -1.22
CA MET A 456 21.18 3.81 -0.63
C MET A 456 20.35 2.73 0.11
N PRO A 457 20.86 1.49 0.22
CA PRO A 457 20.21 0.44 1.01
C PRO A 457 19.91 0.85 2.45
N THR A 458 18.80 0.37 2.99
CA THR A 458 18.29 0.68 4.35
C THR A 458 19.33 0.53 5.46
N TYR A 459 20.10 -0.56 5.43
CA TYR A 459 21.12 -0.87 6.42
C TYR A 459 22.49 -0.68 5.78
N SER A 460 23.43 -0.09 6.52
CA SER A 460 24.77 0.19 6.00
C SER A 460 25.47 -1.10 5.60
N LEU A 461 25.85 -1.21 4.33
CA LEU A 461 26.56 -2.35 3.76
C LEU A 461 28.01 -1.96 3.42
N PRO A 462 28.99 -2.89 3.58
CA PRO A 462 28.82 -4.31 3.87
C PRO A 462 28.73 -4.68 5.37
N ASP A 463 28.80 -3.71 6.27
CA ASP A 463 28.95 -3.95 7.71
C ASP A 463 27.77 -4.73 8.33
N ASN A 464 26.53 -4.42 7.91
CA ASN A 464 25.31 -5.03 8.42
C ASN A 464 24.70 -6.08 7.46
N LYS A 465 25.54 -6.86 6.79
CA LYS A 465 25.12 -7.87 5.78
C LYS A 465 24.21 -8.99 6.29
N THR A 466 24.07 -9.16 7.61
CA THR A 466 23.17 -10.14 8.24
C THR A 466 21.83 -9.53 8.65
N GLN A 467 21.61 -8.23 8.41
CA GLN A 467 20.34 -7.57 8.66
C GLN A 467 19.43 -7.65 7.45
N SER A 468 18.16 -7.97 7.70
CA SER A 468 17.08 -7.96 6.71
C SER A 468 15.83 -7.33 7.31
N GLY A 469 14.91 -6.83 6.48
CA GLY A 469 13.65 -6.28 6.99
C GLY A 469 12.98 -5.26 6.10
N ILE A 470 11.98 -4.60 6.65
CA ILE A 470 11.18 -3.57 6.00
C ILE A 470 11.23 -2.33 6.89
N LYS A 471 11.74 -1.21 6.34
CA LYS A 471 11.75 0.09 6.98
C LYS A 471 10.99 1.08 6.11
N SER A 472 10.02 1.75 6.70
CA SER A 472 9.24 2.79 6.02
C SER A 472 9.85 4.19 6.22
N ARG A 473 9.15 5.21 5.75
CA ARG A 473 9.43 6.62 6.03
C ARG A 473 8.09 7.33 6.23
N SER A 474 7.95 8.18 7.23
CA SER A 474 6.76 9.03 7.35
C SER A 474 6.59 9.89 6.08
N SER A 475 5.35 10.14 5.67
CA SER A 475 5.04 10.93 4.47
C SER A 475 3.88 11.87 4.80
N THR A 476 3.88 13.13 4.36
CA THR A 476 4.99 13.86 3.71
C THR A 476 5.95 14.48 4.74
N GLY A 477 7.17 14.84 4.32
CA GLY A 477 8.14 15.58 5.13
C GLY A 477 8.85 14.76 6.22
N GLY A 478 8.86 13.43 6.11
CA GLY A 478 9.51 12.55 7.09
C GLY A 478 11.04 12.70 7.07
N SER A 479 11.65 12.94 8.24
CA SER A 479 13.11 12.93 8.38
C SER A 479 13.66 11.51 8.49
N ALA A 480 15.00 11.36 8.50
CA ALA A 480 15.69 10.09 8.74
C ALA A 480 15.27 9.38 10.04
N ALA A 481 14.76 10.12 11.04
CA ALA A 481 14.31 9.60 12.31
C ALA A 481 12.86 9.06 12.30
N ASN A 482 12.03 9.46 11.33
CA ASN A 482 10.60 9.14 11.33
C ASN A 482 10.28 7.91 10.48
N PHE A 483 10.06 6.75 11.10
CA PHE A 483 9.83 5.50 10.38
C PHE A 483 9.17 4.40 11.23
N ASN A 484 8.50 3.47 10.54
CA ASN A 484 8.14 2.16 11.10
C ASN A 484 9.14 1.11 10.59
N GLU A 485 9.53 0.15 11.42
CA GLU A 485 10.53 -0.86 11.05
C GLU A 485 10.17 -2.25 11.62
N ILE A 486 10.38 -3.27 10.79
CA ILE A 486 10.53 -4.66 11.20
C ILE A 486 11.89 -5.12 10.69
N ARG A 487 12.83 -5.40 11.59
CA ARG A 487 14.19 -5.84 11.26
C ARG A 487 14.53 -7.16 11.93
N MET A 488 15.12 -8.07 11.16
CA MET A 488 15.69 -9.33 11.60
C MET A 488 17.21 -9.26 11.48
N GLU A 489 17.92 -9.48 12.57
CA GLU A 489 19.38 -9.61 12.64
C GLU A 489 19.74 -11.08 12.84
N ASP A 490 20.44 -11.67 11.87
CA ASP A 490 20.85 -13.08 11.87
C ASP A 490 22.33 -13.28 12.29
N LYS A 491 22.97 -12.26 12.87
CA LYS A 491 24.33 -12.38 13.41
C LYS A 491 24.34 -13.33 14.60
N LYS A 492 24.93 -14.51 14.40
CA LYS A 492 25.06 -15.57 15.41
C LYS A 492 25.60 -15.07 16.77
N GLY A 493 24.84 -15.31 17.83
CA GLY A 493 25.14 -14.89 19.20
C GLY A 493 24.75 -13.43 19.50
N SER A 494 24.08 -12.76 18.57
CA SER A 494 23.58 -11.39 18.68
C SER A 494 22.30 -11.21 17.85
N GLU A 495 21.53 -12.30 17.68
CA GLU A 495 20.29 -12.31 16.93
C GLU A 495 19.25 -11.37 17.58
N GLU A 496 18.55 -10.60 16.75
CA GLU A 496 17.55 -9.63 17.22
C GLU A 496 16.37 -9.58 16.26
N LEU A 497 15.16 -9.49 16.83
CA LEU A 497 13.96 -9.07 16.10
C LEU A 497 13.54 -7.71 16.65
N TYR A 498 13.65 -6.68 15.82
CA TYR A 498 13.36 -5.29 16.19
C TYR A 498 12.06 -4.83 15.56
N PHE A 499 11.18 -4.27 16.39
CA PHE A 499 9.93 -3.64 15.99
C PHE A 499 9.91 -2.18 16.44
N GLN A 500 9.72 -1.27 15.50
CA GLN A 500 9.49 0.15 15.79
C GLN A 500 8.18 0.60 15.15
N ALA A 501 7.32 1.21 15.97
CA ALA A 501 6.19 2.01 15.52
C ALA A 501 6.51 3.49 15.79
N GLU A 502 6.42 4.35 14.78
CA GLU A 502 6.70 5.79 14.90
C GLU A 502 5.71 6.50 15.83
N LYS A 503 4.46 6.00 15.90
CA LYS A 503 3.37 6.63 16.65
C LYS A 503 2.57 5.61 17.46
N ASP A 504 1.55 5.01 16.86
CA ASP A 504 0.63 4.10 17.54
C ASP A 504 0.93 2.64 17.13
N GLN A 505 1.00 1.73 18.12
CA GLN A 505 1.06 0.28 17.89
C GLN A 505 -0.21 -0.39 18.40
N ASN A 506 -1.04 -0.90 17.49
CA ASN A 506 -2.25 -1.65 17.83
C ASN A 506 -2.06 -3.13 17.53
N ILE A 507 -2.30 -3.99 18.54
CA ILE A 507 -2.23 -5.44 18.40
C ILE A 507 -3.62 -6.02 18.71
N LEU A 508 -4.26 -6.64 17.71
CA LEU A 508 -5.57 -7.28 17.85
C LEU A 508 -5.45 -8.79 17.61
N VAL A 509 -5.65 -9.58 18.67
CA VAL A 509 -5.66 -11.05 18.60
C VAL A 509 -7.09 -11.55 18.84
N LYS A 510 -7.68 -12.23 17.85
CA LYS A 510 -9.08 -12.67 17.89
C LYS A 510 -9.35 -13.93 18.72
N ASN A 511 -8.30 -14.61 19.20
CA ASN A 511 -8.41 -15.81 20.01
C ASN A 511 -7.33 -15.82 21.10
N ASN A 512 -6.26 -16.61 20.95
CA ASN A 512 -5.22 -16.76 21.97
C ASN A 512 -3.94 -16.01 21.58
N LYS A 513 -3.40 -15.20 22.50
CA LYS A 513 -2.01 -14.71 22.46
C LYS A 513 -1.17 -15.57 23.42
N THR A 514 -0.04 -16.08 22.96
CA THR A 514 0.93 -16.79 23.80
C THR A 514 2.28 -16.10 23.64
N GLU A 515 2.97 -15.88 24.76
CA GLU A 515 4.27 -15.22 24.82
C GLU A 515 5.17 -15.99 25.79
N GLN A 516 6.38 -16.32 25.36
CA GLN A 516 7.35 -17.06 26.15
C GLN A 516 8.71 -16.38 26.02
N VAL A 517 9.22 -15.86 27.13
CA VAL A 517 10.53 -15.21 27.21
C VAL A 517 11.49 -16.14 27.96
N GLY A 518 12.59 -16.52 27.30
CA GLY A 518 13.51 -17.53 27.84
C GLY A 518 14.43 -17.05 28.95
N VAL A 519 14.65 -15.74 29.07
CA VAL A 519 15.57 -15.15 30.05
C VAL A 519 14.90 -14.00 30.81
N ASN A 520 14.91 -12.78 30.25
CA ASN A 520 14.42 -11.58 30.92
C ASN A 520 13.46 -10.80 29.99
N GLU A 521 12.40 -10.26 30.56
CA GLU A 521 11.52 -9.27 29.94
C GLU A 521 11.68 -7.94 30.69
N THR A 522 11.67 -6.82 29.96
CA THR A 522 11.65 -5.48 30.56
C THR A 522 10.64 -4.63 29.81
N VAL A 523 9.64 -4.12 30.54
CA VAL A 523 8.58 -3.28 29.99
C VAL A 523 8.66 -1.90 30.66
N THR A 524 8.70 -0.84 29.85
CA THR A 524 8.66 0.54 30.34
C THR A 524 7.49 1.27 29.71
N ILE A 525 6.58 1.77 30.54
CA ILE A 525 5.41 2.54 30.13
C ILE A 525 5.61 3.98 30.59
N GLY A 526 5.65 4.92 29.65
CA GLY A 526 5.99 6.32 29.95
C GLY A 526 4.87 7.14 30.60
N ASN A 527 3.62 6.67 30.52
CA ASN A 527 2.46 7.36 31.10
C ASN A 527 1.56 6.37 31.85
N ASP A 528 0.55 5.79 31.20
CA ASP A 528 -0.47 4.96 31.85
C ASP A 528 -0.47 3.53 31.32
N GLN A 529 -0.65 2.56 32.22
CA GLN A 529 -0.98 1.17 31.90
C GLN A 529 -2.38 0.87 32.44
N SER A 530 -3.28 0.36 31.59
CA SER A 530 -4.59 -0.14 31.98
C SER A 530 -4.69 -1.62 31.63
N LEU A 531 -5.10 -2.45 32.60
CA LEU A 531 -5.27 -3.88 32.44
C LEU A 531 -6.70 -4.25 32.88
N ASP A 532 -7.47 -4.82 31.96
CA ASP A 532 -8.81 -5.34 32.22
C ASP A 532 -8.82 -6.86 31.94
N VAL A 533 -9.24 -7.64 32.93
CA VAL A 533 -9.23 -9.11 32.87
C VAL A 533 -10.64 -9.61 33.18
N GLY A 534 -11.30 -10.20 32.18
CA GLY A 534 -12.71 -10.57 32.29
C GLY A 534 -13.03 -11.81 33.14
N ASN A 535 -12.02 -12.64 33.49
CA ASN A 535 -12.22 -13.83 34.32
C ASN A 535 -11.10 -13.96 35.37
N ASP A 536 -10.02 -14.69 35.06
CA ASP A 536 -8.96 -14.99 36.02
C ASP A 536 -7.63 -14.37 35.62
N GLN A 537 -6.96 -13.70 36.56
CA GLN A 537 -5.54 -13.36 36.48
C GLN A 537 -4.78 -14.22 37.50
N SER A 538 -3.78 -14.97 37.03
CA SER A 538 -2.90 -15.77 37.89
C SER A 538 -1.45 -15.35 37.69
N SER A 539 -0.73 -15.15 38.79
CA SER A 539 0.71 -14.83 38.78
C SER A 539 1.43 -15.74 39.76
N THR A 540 2.58 -16.27 39.34
CA THR A 540 3.47 -17.07 40.19
C THR A 540 4.86 -16.45 40.17
N ILE A 541 5.30 -15.93 41.31
CA ILE A 541 6.63 -15.32 41.48
C ILE A 541 7.52 -16.28 42.25
N GLY A 542 8.62 -16.71 41.64
CA GLY A 542 9.51 -17.73 42.22
C GLY A 542 10.44 -17.23 43.33
N ASN A 543 10.72 -15.92 43.38
CA ASN A 543 11.57 -15.30 44.39
C ASN A 543 10.89 -14.05 44.96
N ASP A 544 11.29 -12.85 44.53
CA ASP A 544 10.82 -11.60 45.11
C ASP A 544 9.84 -10.85 44.18
N GLN A 545 8.79 -10.27 44.77
CA GLN A 545 7.95 -9.24 44.15
C GLN A 545 8.12 -7.94 44.93
N THR A 546 8.57 -6.87 44.26
CA THR A 546 8.67 -5.52 44.83
C THR A 546 7.71 -4.60 44.09
N GLU A 547 6.88 -3.87 44.83
CA GLU A 547 5.96 -2.87 44.31
C GLU A 547 6.22 -1.55 45.06
N ASP A 548 6.48 -0.47 44.32
CA ASP A 548 6.67 0.87 44.87
C ASP A 548 5.59 1.81 44.32
N VAL A 549 4.77 2.37 45.22
CA VAL A 549 3.63 3.23 44.87
C VAL A 549 3.81 4.57 45.56
N VAL A 550 4.11 5.61 44.77
CA VAL A 550 4.46 6.94 45.30
C VAL A 550 3.26 7.68 45.91
N ASN A 551 2.07 7.50 45.33
CA ASN A 551 0.86 8.19 45.76
C ASN A 551 -0.10 7.23 46.49
N ASN A 552 -1.14 6.77 45.80
CA ASN A 552 -2.21 5.99 46.39
C ASN A 552 -2.29 4.59 45.76
N ARG A 553 -2.43 3.57 46.60
CA ARG A 553 -2.93 2.24 46.22
C ARG A 553 -4.33 2.06 46.79
N THR A 554 -5.29 1.73 45.94
CA THR A 554 -6.67 1.39 46.32
C THR A 554 -6.94 -0.05 45.88
N GLU A 555 -7.41 -0.88 46.80
CA GLU A 555 -7.73 -2.28 46.54
C GLU A 555 -9.16 -2.56 47.03
N THR A 556 -9.99 -3.13 46.17
CA THR A 556 -11.38 -3.51 46.47
C THR A 556 -11.56 -4.98 46.16
N VAL A 557 -11.90 -5.78 47.17
CA VAL A 557 -12.19 -7.22 47.01
C VAL A 557 -13.69 -7.45 47.23
N GLY A 558 -14.39 -7.98 46.23
CA GLY A 558 -15.86 -8.10 46.25
C GLY A 558 -16.41 -9.25 47.10
N ALA A 559 -15.63 -10.31 47.30
CA ALA A 559 -15.99 -11.48 48.09
C ALA A 559 -14.97 -11.71 49.21
N ASP A 560 -14.05 -12.68 49.03
CA ASP A 560 -13.10 -13.08 50.05
C ASP A 560 -11.66 -12.69 49.68
N GLU A 561 -10.94 -12.12 50.64
CA GLU A 561 -9.47 -11.97 50.58
C GLU A 561 -8.84 -12.96 51.55
N THR A 562 -7.90 -13.79 51.08
CA THR A 562 -7.10 -14.67 51.95
C THR A 562 -5.62 -14.35 51.78
N LEU A 563 -4.99 -13.89 52.87
CA LEU A 563 -3.56 -13.62 52.92
C LEU A 563 -2.88 -14.58 53.91
N SER A 564 -1.97 -15.41 53.39
CA SER A 564 -1.14 -16.32 54.19
C SER A 564 0.33 -15.90 54.12
N VAL A 565 0.96 -15.72 55.28
CA VAL A 565 2.38 -15.34 55.39
C VAL A 565 3.08 -16.34 56.30
N ALA A 566 4.02 -17.11 55.75
CA ALA A 566 4.61 -18.26 56.45
C ALA A 566 5.59 -17.89 57.57
N VAL A 567 6.31 -16.77 57.44
CA VAL A 567 7.37 -16.37 58.37
C VAL A 567 6.97 -15.10 59.12
N ASN A 568 7.09 -13.92 58.48
CA ASN A 568 6.88 -12.63 59.13
C ASN A 568 6.11 -11.68 58.22
N ARG A 569 5.14 -10.95 58.79
CA ARG A 569 4.51 -9.77 58.18
C ARG A 569 4.86 -8.55 59.04
N SER A 570 5.54 -7.57 58.46
CA SER A 570 5.79 -6.26 59.10
C SER A 570 4.91 -5.21 58.45
N ARG A 571 4.22 -4.39 59.24
CA ARG A 571 3.38 -3.28 58.76
C ARG A 571 3.72 -2.02 59.56
N SER A 572 4.02 -0.94 58.85
CA SER A 572 4.29 0.38 59.42
C SER A 572 3.35 1.40 58.77
N VAL A 573 2.67 2.20 59.58
CA VAL A 573 1.74 3.24 59.11
C VAL A 573 2.18 4.57 59.73
N GLY A 574 2.47 5.56 58.89
CA GLY A 574 3.09 6.82 59.33
C GLY A 574 2.13 7.83 60.00
N ALA A 575 0.83 7.76 59.68
CA ALA A 575 -0.18 8.67 60.23
C ALA A 575 -1.31 7.90 60.92
N ASN A 576 -2.32 7.46 60.16
CA ASN A 576 -3.53 6.84 60.70
C ASN A 576 -3.79 5.48 60.04
N GLU A 577 -4.25 4.51 60.83
CA GLU A 577 -4.80 3.25 60.36
C GLU A 577 -6.23 3.11 60.89
N ASP A 578 -7.21 3.05 59.98
CA ASP A 578 -8.61 2.81 60.32
C ASP A 578 -9.01 1.39 59.87
N ILE A 579 -9.54 0.59 60.81
CA ILE A 579 -10.07 -0.75 60.54
C ILE A 579 -11.55 -0.77 60.95
N SER A 580 -12.44 -0.97 59.99
CA SER A 580 -13.88 -1.17 60.23
C SER A 580 -14.28 -2.60 59.85
N VAL A 581 -14.96 -3.29 60.76
CA VAL A 581 -15.45 -4.66 60.54
C VAL A 581 -16.96 -4.68 60.82
N GLY A 582 -17.77 -4.97 59.80
CA GLY A 582 -19.24 -4.91 59.89
C GLY A 582 -19.88 -6.04 60.69
N ALA A 583 -19.17 -7.17 60.87
CA ALA A 583 -19.63 -8.32 61.63
C ALA A 583 -18.59 -8.72 62.69
N ASN A 584 -17.97 -9.88 62.55
CA ASN A 584 -17.06 -10.44 63.54
C ASN A 584 -15.60 -10.26 63.12
N ARG A 585 -14.75 -9.79 64.05
CA ARG A 585 -13.29 -9.88 63.95
C ARG A 585 -12.79 -10.91 64.96
N SER A 586 -12.20 -12.00 64.48
CA SER A 586 -11.46 -12.95 65.32
C SER A 586 -9.97 -12.63 65.26
N HIS A 587 -9.32 -12.53 66.42
CA HIS A 587 -7.88 -12.31 66.52
C HIS A 587 -7.31 -13.38 67.46
N THR A 588 -6.42 -14.23 66.95
CA THR A 588 -5.80 -15.32 67.71
C THR A 588 -4.29 -15.20 67.62
N VAL A 589 -3.62 -15.16 68.76
CA VAL A 589 -2.16 -15.15 68.87
C VAL A 589 -1.75 -16.37 69.70
N GLN A 590 -0.96 -17.27 69.11
CA GLN A 590 -0.51 -18.49 69.81
C GLN A 590 0.68 -18.22 70.74
N GLY A 591 1.53 -17.25 70.38
CA GLY A 591 2.66 -16.78 71.19
C GLY A 591 2.27 -15.60 72.07
N SER A 592 3.17 -14.62 72.19
CA SER A 592 2.92 -13.39 72.94
C SER A 592 2.36 -12.27 72.05
N GLU A 593 1.31 -11.60 72.51
CA GLU A 593 0.88 -10.31 71.97
C GLU A 593 1.43 -9.17 72.85
N LYS A 594 2.02 -8.14 72.23
CA LYS A 594 2.49 -6.93 72.93
C LYS A 594 1.86 -5.69 72.29
N ILE A 595 1.06 -4.97 73.07
CA ILE A 595 0.46 -3.70 72.67
C ILE A 595 1.12 -2.58 73.47
N ASN A 596 1.80 -1.65 72.79
CA ASN A 596 2.36 -0.45 73.40
C ASN A 596 1.53 0.77 72.95
N VAL A 597 0.92 1.49 73.89
CA VAL A 597 0.18 2.72 73.61
C VAL A 597 0.82 3.88 74.35
N ALA A 598 1.29 4.90 73.63
CA ALA A 598 2.07 5.99 74.20
C ALA A 598 1.22 7.09 74.87
N VAL A 599 0.02 7.36 74.35
CA VAL A 599 -0.84 8.47 74.81
C VAL A 599 -2.08 7.93 75.52
N ALA A 600 -3.03 7.36 74.76
CA ALA A 600 -4.29 6.88 75.30
C ALA A 600 -4.81 5.69 74.50
N GLN A 601 -5.35 4.69 75.22
CA GLN A 601 -6.11 3.60 74.64
C GLN A 601 -7.57 3.76 75.10
N ASN A 602 -8.48 3.99 74.14
CA ASN A 602 -9.92 4.04 74.41
C ASN A 602 -10.57 2.75 73.89
N ILE A 603 -11.23 2.01 74.78
CA ILE A 603 -11.99 0.81 74.43
C ILE A 603 -13.45 1.05 74.81
N MET A 604 -14.33 1.09 73.81
CA MET A 604 -15.77 1.20 74.01
C MET A 604 -16.43 -0.11 73.59
N ILE A 605 -17.25 -0.68 74.46
CA ILE A 605 -17.94 -1.95 74.23
C ILE A 605 -19.45 -1.69 74.37
N GLY A 606 -20.20 -1.83 73.28
CA GLY A 606 -21.65 -1.61 73.28
C GLY A 606 -22.48 -2.77 73.86
N GLY A 607 -21.89 -3.97 73.92
CA GLY A 607 -22.50 -5.18 74.47
C GLY A 607 -21.69 -5.74 75.64
N LEU A 608 -21.28 -7.01 75.53
CA LEU A 608 -20.48 -7.69 76.54
C LEU A 608 -18.98 -7.60 76.21
N GLN A 609 -18.17 -7.26 77.22
CA GLN A 609 -16.74 -7.54 77.21
C GLN A 609 -16.46 -8.77 78.06
N GLY A 610 -16.03 -9.87 77.45
CA GLY A 610 -15.55 -11.07 78.16
C GLY A 610 -14.03 -11.08 78.23
N ILE A 611 -13.47 -11.28 79.41
CA ILE A 611 -12.02 -11.47 79.62
C ILE A 611 -11.85 -12.77 80.39
N GLU A 612 -11.28 -13.78 79.74
CA GLU A 612 -10.95 -15.08 80.34
C GLU A 612 -9.44 -15.26 80.37
N ILE A 613 -8.89 -15.69 81.51
CA ILE A 613 -7.44 -15.73 81.75
C ILE A 613 -7.09 -17.08 82.34
N GLY A 614 -6.38 -17.89 81.56
CA GLY A 614 -6.08 -19.28 81.92
C GLY A 614 -5.00 -19.48 83.00
N ALA A 615 -4.21 -18.44 83.30
CA ALA A 615 -3.13 -18.54 84.30
C ALA A 615 -3.08 -17.35 85.26
N THR A 616 -2.59 -16.19 84.82
CA THR A 616 -2.41 -15.03 85.71
C THR A 616 -2.68 -13.73 84.97
N GLN A 617 -3.48 -12.87 85.60
CA GLN A 617 -3.62 -11.47 85.22
C GLN A 617 -2.83 -10.62 86.21
N SER A 618 -1.99 -9.70 85.70
CA SER A 618 -1.38 -8.65 86.52
C SER A 618 -1.74 -7.29 85.94
N THR A 619 -2.34 -6.44 86.76
CA THR A 619 -2.71 -5.08 86.41
C THR A 619 -1.95 -4.12 87.31
N ASN A 620 -0.94 -3.45 86.74
CA ASN A 620 -0.15 -2.45 87.45
C ASN A 620 -0.60 -1.05 87.03
N ILE A 621 -1.08 -0.24 87.97
CA ILE A 621 -1.60 1.11 87.71
C ILE A 621 -0.68 2.15 88.35
N GLY A 622 -0.05 2.99 87.52
CA GLY A 622 0.96 3.95 87.99
C GLY A 622 0.41 5.19 88.70
N ALA A 623 -0.84 5.60 88.44
CA ALA A 623 -1.42 6.82 89.01
C ALA A 623 -2.76 6.56 89.71
N LYS A 624 -3.82 6.32 88.94
CA LYS A 624 -5.18 6.13 89.46
C LYS A 624 -5.94 5.12 88.62
N GLN A 625 -6.61 4.19 89.29
CA GLN A 625 -7.66 3.37 88.69
C GLN A 625 -9.02 3.89 89.18
N SER A 626 -9.98 4.02 88.29
CA SER A 626 -11.39 4.33 88.63
C SER A 626 -12.27 3.28 87.99
N ILE A 627 -13.11 2.62 88.79
CA ILE A 627 -14.08 1.64 88.32
C ILE A 627 -15.45 2.18 88.68
N ASN A 628 -16.25 2.53 87.67
CA ASN A 628 -17.64 2.95 87.84
C ASN A 628 -18.54 1.86 87.26
N VAL A 629 -19.42 1.29 88.09
CA VAL A 629 -20.35 0.23 87.68
C VAL A 629 -21.77 0.76 87.80
N GLY A 630 -22.52 0.77 86.68
CA GLY A 630 -23.84 1.39 86.62
C GLY A 630 -24.99 0.56 87.22
N ALA A 631 -24.82 -0.76 87.33
CA ALA A 631 -25.86 -1.67 87.84
C ALA A 631 -25.33 -2.51 89.02
N SER A 632 -24.73 -3.67 88.73
CA SER A 632 -24.22 -4.59 89.74
C SER A 632 -22.79 -4.99 89.43
N GLN A 633 -21.98 -5.10 90.48
CA GLN A 633 -20.65 -5.70 90.41
C GLN A 633 -20.67 -6.98 91.25
N SER A 634 -20.27 -8.10 90.65
CA SER A 634 -20.08 -9.37 91.35
C SER A 634 -18.62 -9.77 91.29
N VAL A 635 -18.05 -10.19 92.42
CA VAL A 635 -16.67 -10.64 92.55
C VAL A 635 -16.69 -12.01 93.23
N ASN A 636 -16.50 -13.06 92.43
CA ASN A 636 -16.41 -14.43 92.91
C ASN A 636 -14.94 -14.85 92.93
N ILE A 637 -14.44 -15.31 94.08
CA ILE A 637 -13.04 -15.67 94.26
C ILE A 637 -12.99 -17.11 94.78
N GLY A 638 -12.36 -18.00 94.01
CA GLY A 638 -12.37 -19.45 94.28
C GLY A 638 -11.41 -19.90 95.40
N SER A 639 -10.40 -19.09 95.72
CA SER A 639 -9.45 -19.34 96.80
C SER A 639 -9.32 -18.07 97.65
N ASP A 640 -8.13 -17.49 97.77
CA ASP A 640 -7.89 -16.38 98.69
C ASP A 640 -8.07 -15.02 98.00
N HIS A 641 -8.85 -14.14 98.65
CA HIS A 641 -8.86 -12.72 98.35
C HIS A 641 -7.96 -12.00 99.36
N SER A 642 -6.78 -11.56 98.92
CA SER A 642 -5.91 -10.70 99.70
C SER A 642 -6.03 -9.24 99.24
N LEU A 643 -6.40 -8.35 100.16
CA LEU A 643 -6.51 -6.92 99.91
C LEU A 643 -5.59 -6.17 100.87
N ASN A 644 -4.47 -5.66 100.36
CA ASN A 644 -3.53 -4.83 101.11
C ASN A 644 -3.73 -3.37 100.71
N ILE A 645 -3.98 -2.50 101.69
CA ILE A 645 -4.26 -1.07 101.46
C ILE A 645 -3.23 -0.27 102.26
N GLY A 646 -2.36 0.47 101.56
CA GLY A 646 -1.23 1.15 102.19
C GLY A 646 -1.56 2.43 102.97
N ALA A 647 -2.71 3.06 102.72
CA ALA A 647 -3.12 4.31 103.38
C ALA A 647 -4.44 4.18 104.13
N GLY A 648 -5.57 4.15 103.42
CA GLY A 648 -6.89 4.07 104.05
C GLY A 648 -7.94 3.45 103.13
N GLN A 649 -8.88 2.74 103.74
CA GLN A 649 -10.06 2.20 103.05
C GLN A 649 -11.32 2.85 103.60
N THR A 650 -12.14 3.42 102.73
CA THR A 650 -13.49 3.87 103.08
C THR A 650 -14.51 3.03 102.32
N LYS A 651 -15.36 2.31 103.04
CA LYS A 651 -16.52 1.60 102.47
C LYS A 651 -17.78 2.33 102.93
N LYS A 652 -18.53 2.89 101.98
CA LYS A 652 -19.85 3.44 102.21
C LYS A 652 -20.88 2.53 101.54
N ILE A 653 -21.82 2.01 102.32
CA ILE A 653 -22.88 1.12 101.83
C ILE A 653 -24.19 1.87 102.01
N GLY A 654 -24.94 2.03 100.92
CA GLY A 654 -26.14 2.87 100.88
C GLY A 654 -27.42 2.19 101.39
N ALA A 655 -27.43 0.85 101.41
CA ALA A 655 -28.53 0.03 101.91
C ALA A 655 -27.96 -1.01 102.89
N ASP A 656 -28.21 -2.30 102.67
CA ASP A 656 -27.81 -3.35 103.59
C ASP A 656 -26.42 -3.91 103.27
N GLN A 657 -25.64 -4.18 104.31
CA GLN A 657 -24.44 -5.02 104.23
C GLN A 657 -24.74 -6.37 104.89
N ALA A 658 -24.81 -7.42 104.07
CA ALA A 658 -24.80 -8.80 104.57
C ALA A 658 -23.38 -9.37 104.50
N LEU A 659 -22.89 -9.90 105.61
CA LEU A 659 -21.58 -10.56 105.70
C LEU A 659 -21.74 -11.93 106.35
N THR A 660 -21.64 -12.99 105.54
CA THR A 660 -21.65 -14.38 106.01
C THR A 660 -20.23 -14.92 105.94
N ILE A 661 -19.73 -15.47 107.05
CA ILE A 661 -18.39 -16.04 107.15
C ILE A 661 -18.53 -17.52 107.54
N GLY A 662 -18.12 -18.43 106.67
CA GLY A 662 -18.34 -19.86 106.85
C GLY A 662 -17.44 -20.55 107.87
N LYS A 663 -16.35 -19.90 108.30
CA LYS A 663 -15.45 -20.38 109.36
C LYS A 663 -15.22 -19.28 110.40
N ASN A 664 -14.00 -18.81 110.53
CA ASN A 664 -13.63 -17.85 111.57
C ASN A 664 -13.56 -16.43 110.99
N ARG A 665 -14.14 -15.47 111.69
CA ARG A 665 -13.83 -14.05 111.54
C ARG A 665 -12.80 -13.67 112.59
N THR A 666 -11.62 -13.22 112.17
CA THR A 666 -10.64 -12.60 113.07
C THR A 666 -10.51 -11.13 112.70
N SER A 667 -10.74 -10.25 113.67
CA SER A 667 -10.55 -8.81 113.53
C SER A 667 -9.49 -8.37 114.54
N SER A 668 -8.42 -7.75 114.07
CA SER A 668 -7.37 -7.20 114.91
C SER A 668 -7.25 -5.72 114.59
N ILE A 669 -7.64 -4.87 115.54
CA ILE A 669 -7.61 -3.41 115.40
C ILE A 669 -6.48 -2.88 116.28
N GLY A 670 -5.53 -2.16 115.68
CA GLY A 670 -4.33 -1.69 116.40
C GLY A 670 -4.60 -0.51 117.33
N GLU A 671 -5.62 0.29 117.04
CA GLU A 671 -6.04 1.41 117.89
C GLU A 671 -7.47 1.21 118.40
N ASN A 672 -8.43 2.00 117.91
CA ASN A 672 -9.80 1.99 118.41
C ASN A 672 -10.73 1.24 117.44
N ASP A 673 -11.47 0.26 117.96
CA ASP A 673 -12.64 -0.28 117.28
C ASP A 673 -13.89 0.34 117.92
N SER A 674 -14.75 0.94 117.10
CA SER A 674 -15.97 1.61 117.56
C SER A 674 -17.17 1.01 116.84
N LEU A 675 -18.01 0.33 117.60
CA LEU A 675 -19.28 -0.21 117.12
C LEU A 675 -20.43 0.62 117.66
N THR A 676 -21.07 1.38 116.77
CA THR A 676 -22.30 2.13 117.08
C THR A 676 -23.45 1.48 116.31
N VAL A 677 -24.44 0.96 117.02
CA VAL A 677 -25.64 0.37 116.43
C VAL A 677 -26.85 1.21 116.82
N GLY A 678 -27.60 1.70 115.82
CA GLY A 678 -28.70 2.64 116.04
C GLY A 678 -29.99 2.02 116.59
N LYS A 679 -30.12 0.69 116.49
CA LYS A 679 -31.21 -0.08 117.08
C LYS A 679 -30.62 -1.23 117.90
N ASP A 680 -30.92 -2.47 117.54
CA ASP A 680 -30.52 -3.63 118.32
C ASP A 680 -29.12 -4.11 117.93
N LEU A 681 -28.22 -4.17 118.91
CA LEU A 681 -27.00 -4.95 118.83
C LEU A 681 -27.25 -6.31 119.48
N VAL A 682 -27.40 -7.35 118.65
CA VAL A 682 -27.46 -8.73 119.11
C VAL A 682 -26.07 -9.34 118.99
N ILE A 683 -25.47 -9.70 120.12
CA ILE A 683 -24.28 -10.56 120.17
C ILE A 683 -24.74 -11.90 120.69
N GLU A 684 -24.85 -12.88 119.79
CA GLU A 684 -25.20 -14.25 120.13
C GLU A 684 -24.00 -15.15 119.83
N ALA A 685 -23.62 -15.98 120.79
CA ALA A 685 -22.56 -16.96 120.61
C ALA A 685 -23.02 -18.31 121.18
N GLY A 686 -22.75 -19.39 120.45
CA GLY A 686 -23.24 -20.72 120.80
C GLY A 686 -22.63 -21.32 122.07
N ASP A 687 -21.38 -20.97 122.42
CA ASP A 687 -20.70 -21.54 123.59
C ASP A 687 -20.44 -20.51 124.71
N SER A 688 -19.79 -19.39 124.38
CA SER A 688 -19.55 -18.33 125.34
C SER A 688 -19.33 -16.98 124.68
N ILE A 689 -19.76 -15.93 125.37
CA ILE A 689 -19.38 -14.55 125.07
C ILE A 689 -18.39 -14.14 126.16
N THR A 690 -17.18 -13.76 125.76
CA THR A 690 -16.14 -13.29 126.68
C THR A 690 -15.74 -11.88 126.28
N ILE A 691 -16.04 -10.91 127.14
CA ILE A 691 -15.53 -9.54 127.02
C ILE A 691 -14.37 -9.43 127.98
N LYS A 692 -13.16 -9.32 127.45
CA LYS A 692 -11.93 -9.26 128.22
C LYS A 692 -11.20 -7.95 127.99
N CYS A 693 -10.93 -7.24 129.07
CA CYS A 693 -10.04 -6.09 129.10
C CYS A 693 -8.92 -6.38 130.10
N GLY A 694 -7.74 -6.77 129.61
CA GLY A 694 -6.62 -7.20 130.45
C GLY A 694 -6.98 -8.37 131.37
N LYS A 695 -6.89 -8.16 132.68
CA LYS A 695 -7.27 -9.17 133.71
C LYS A 695 -8.76 -9.12 134.09
N ALA A 696 -9.52 -8.13 133.61
CA ALA A 696 -10.96 -8.04 133.83
C ALA A 696 -11.71 -8.80 132.74
N VAL A 697 -12.64 -9.66 133.15
CA VAL A 697 -13.42 -10.50 132.25
C VAL A 697 -14.87 -10.51 132.68
N ILE A 698 -15.75 -10.25 131.72
CA ILE A 698 -17.15 -10.65 131.79
C ILE A 698 -17.30 -11.84 130.84
N SER A 699 -17.55 -13.01 131.39
CA SER A 699 -17.80 -14.21 130.59
C SER A 699 -19.21 -14.69 130.84
N MET A 700 -19.99 -14.82 129.77
CA MET A 700 -21.31 -15.43 129.75
C MET A 700 -21.19 -16.77 129.05
N LYS A 701 -21.60 -17.85 129.72
CA LYS A 701 -21.60 -19.20 129.16
C LYS A 701 -23.01 -19.62 128.78
N LYS A 702 -23.13 -20.56 127.84
CA LYS A 702 -24.42 -21.09 127.39
C LYS A 702 -25.28 -21.74 128.48
N ASP A 703 -24.69 -22.16 129.60
CA ASP A 703 -25.40 -22.72 130.75
C ASP A 703 -26.05 -21.66 131.66
N GLY A 704 -25.98 -20.38 131.27
CA GLY A 704 -26.52 -19.25 132.02
C GLY A 704 -25.56 -18.70 133.08
N THR A 705 -24.37 -19.31 133.26
CA THR A 705 -23.37 -18.80 134.19
C THR A 705 -22.79 -17.50 133.67
N ILE A 706 -22.92 -16.44 134.46
CA ILE A 706 -22.24 -15.16 134.23
C ILE A 706 -21.15 -15.00 135.29
N ASN A 707 -19.90 -15.04 134.85
CA ASN A 707 -18.76 -14.73 135.71
C ASN A 707 -18.29 -13.32 135.39
N ILE A 708 -18.34 -12.46 136.41
CA ILE A 708 -17.72 -11.14 136.39
C ILE A 708 -16.50 -11.26 137.28
N ASN A 709 -15.32 -11.33 136.67
CA ASN A 709 -14.04 -11.46 137.36
C ASN A 709 -13.23 -10.18 137.15
N GLY A 710 -12.86 -9.53 138.24
CA GLY A 710 -12.01 -8.35 138.25
C GLY A 710 -11.26 -8.26 139.58
N LYS A 711 -10.11 -7.57 139.58
CA LYS A 711 -9.32 -7.35 140.81
C LYS A 711 -10.16 -6.63 141.88
N ASP A 712 -10.88 -5.60 141.45
CA ASP A 712 -11.84 -4.87 142.25
C ASP A 712 -13.15 -4.81 141.47
N ILE A 713 -14.25 -5.25 142.07
CA ILE A 713 -15.58 -5.13 141.49
C ILE A 713 -16.35 -4.12 142.34
N SER A 714 -16.39 -2.89 141.87
CA SER A 714 -17.15 -1.81 142.51
C SER A 714 -18.54 -1.73 141.88
N LEU A 715 -19.55 -2.17 142.61
CA LEU A 715 -20.95 -1.95 142.25
C LEU A 715 -21.44 -0.70 142.99
N LYS A 716 -21.61 0.41 142.28
CA LYS A 716 -22.23 1.64 142.78
C LYS A 716 -23.58 1.81 142.11
N ALA A 717 -24.64 1.95 142.89
CA ALA A 717 -25.93 2.40 142.39
C ALA A 717 -26.33 3.70 143.08
N LYS A 718 -26.96 4.60 142.31
CA LYS A 718 -27.61 5.80 142.87
C LYS A 718 -28.95 5.46 143.55
N GLY A 719 -29.56 4.33 143.18
CA GLY A 719 -30.74 3.77 143.82
C GLY A 719 -30.41 2.60 144.77
N LYS A 720 -31.28 1.59 144.85
CA LYS A 720 -31.03 0.36 145.62
C LYS A 720 -30.26 -0.66 144.78
N ILE A 721 -29.19 -1.23 145.33
CA ILE A 721 -28.63 -2.48 144.80
C ILE A 721 -29.47 -3.63 145.37
N ASN A 722 -30.36 -4.18 144.55
CA ASN A 722 -31.16 -5.34 144.90
C ASN A 722 -30.39 -6.61 144.52
N ALA A 723 -29.60 -7.13 145.44
CA ALA A 723 -29.12 -8.50 145.34
C ALA A 723 -30.20 -9.42 145.93
N LYS A 724 -30.94 -10.12 145.08
CA LYS A 724 -31.93 -11.12 145.48
C LYS A 724 -31.47 -12.48 145.01
N ALA A 725 -31.35 -13.44 145.92
CA ALA A 725 -31.14 -14.85 145.59
C ALA A 725 -32.23 -15.67 146.26
N SER A 726 -32.78 -16.63 145.51
CA SER A 726 -33.81 -17.56 146.01
C SER A 726 -33.27 -18.61 146.98
N LYS A 727 -31.94 -18.75 147.08
CA LYS A 727 -31.27 -19.59 148.07
C LYS A 727 -30.36 -18.77 148.98
N ASN A 728 -29.06 -18.73 148.70
CA ASN A 728 -28.09 -18.10 149.57
C ASN A 728 -27.35 -17.00 148.81
N ILE A 729 -27.24 -15.83 149.44
CA ILE A 729 -26.19 -14.87 149.07
C ILE A 729 -25.04 -15.13 150.03
N VAL A 730 -23.97 -15.71 149.51
CA VAL A 730 -22.74 -15.93 150.27
C VAL A 730 -21.81 -14.76 149.97
N MET A 731 -21.84 -13.74 150.82
CA MET A 731 -20.79 -12.72 150.84
C MET A 731 -19.76 -13.12 151.88
N LYS A 732 -18.53 -13.38 151.43
CA LYS A 732 -17.37 -13.63 152.29
C LYS A 732 -16.39 -12.50 152.13
N GLY A 733 -16.02 -11.86 153.23
CA GLY A 733 -15.02 -10.80 153.27
C GLY A 733 -14.30 -10.80 154.61
N LYS A 734 -13.00 -10.47 154.60
CA LYS A 734 -12.15 -10.42 155.81
C LYS A 734 -12.65 -9.39 156.83
N LYS A 735 -13.40 -8.39 156.37
CA LYS A 735 -14.17 -7.43 157.17
C LYS A 735 -15.35 -6.94 156.31
N ILE A 736 -16.58 -7.14 156.78
CA ILE A 736 -17.77 -6.51 156.19
C ILE A 736 -18.12 -5.35 157.11
N LEU A 737 -17.87 -4.13 156.66
CA LEU A 737 -18.19 -2.92 157.40
C LEU A 737 -19.65 -2.56 157.13
N GLN A 738 -20.45 -2.45 158.19
CA GLN A 738 -21.82 -1.94 158.15
C GLN A 738 -21.81 -0.53 158.74
N ASN A 739 -22.46 0.42 158.07
CA ASN A 739 -22.88 1.71 158.61
C ASN A 739 -24.40 1.81 158.47
#